data_AF-A0A3N5Y5I0-F1
#
_entry.id   AF-A0A3N5Y5I0-F1
#
_cell.length_a   1.000
_cell.length_b   1.000
_cell.length_c   1.000
_cell.angle_alpha   90.00
_cell.angle_beta   90.00
_cell.angle_gamma   90.00
#
_symmetry.space_group_name_H-M   'P 1'
#
loop_
_entity.id
_entity.type
_entity.pdbx_description
1 polymer ?
#
loop_
_entity_poly.entity_id
_entity_poly.type
_entity_poly.pdbx_seq_one_letter_code
_entity_poly.pdbx_strand_id
1 'polypeptide(L)'
;MTRPPVRAFVLYLLSATALTWPLVLHPFSRLAAPIGPGDPYLNLWILGWDLRTIGSDPLALLTGRVFQANIFFPAEQTLAFSDHLLLQALIVWPLWAVTHDLVFCYNALLFLSFLASACAMYLLARAVAGSEAGAWFAGFAWGFLPFRYAHLLHLQLQSLYFLPLAFLFLHRLMAGRRRRDAAWLGVCAALQAISSVYWGVIGAIGLVAGATGLMIGIGRWRSLLIVRRLVLAGVVGAALVAPVAWPYWQVQRREGFSRNLYEAAQHAASPASYLRVPPGNLLYGRTGLLRAPSDATGSRRNGPERELFPGLTVLALAAVGAWRGWRGDARPTALAMLLVAGLGFVLSSGPDGFRWLYSLFHRGVFGFQAIRAPGRFGALTAFSLVVLAALGLRELMRALPPRAGRSRALALGATGLLVLEFVNVPLPTVPAPRLSTPAGEWLAAAEGPGAVLYLPLDADLGNTPAMLDSLQHGRPIVNGYSGQRPSFYMGLVDRLNTVPSAEALWELRDLGVRFVVSPAALPGMSEAALGPFPLVERARFAGAVIYEMTWSEEAEALVPRPDPPPPMPPGAMPFVTRERAVYRVMWLSGSALGVPAGEATLTAERLPEGGAGEAWQAAVELRTAGWVSQFFEAHDRLETWIYASLLPLRHEQHLREGRRVVDRTTRFDHAAGTFRIADGPTLRLPPQGRDGLSAFLYARTLPLAPRFKTAFPVLEGGRTYTVSLAAEGTERIGKGADAVDALRVVPQFLGSGGRQRALKITLFLSPDARRVPILILLDAGFGSFRLELASYESE
;
A
#
# COMPACT_ATOMS: atom_id res chain seq x y z
N MET A 1 32.19 -9.51 22.44
CA MET A 1 31.63 -9.60 21.07
C MET A 1 32.66 -10.31 20.24
N THR A 2 32.34 -11.45 19.63
CA THR A 2 33.17 -11.98 18.54
C THR A 2 32.97 -11.01 17.38
N ARG A 3 33.91 -10.08 17.14
CA ARG A 3 33.89 -9.27 15.92
C ARG A 3 33.85 -10.23 14.72
N PRO A 4 33.15 -9.92 13.62
CA PRO A 4 33.37 -10.68 12.40
C PRO A 4 34.89 -10.64 12.14
N PRO A 5 35.54 -11.79 11.87
CA PRO A 5 36.96 -11.76 11.57
C PRO A 5 37.13 -10.81 10.38
N VAL A 6 38.15 -9.95 10.41
CA VAL A 6 38.39 -8.94 9.36
C VAL A 6 38.32 -9.56 7.96
N ARG A 7 38.78 -10.81 7.83
CA ARG A 7 38.67 -11.62 6.62
C ARG A 7 37.22 -11.73 6.10
N ALA A 8 36.23 -11.97 6.97
CA ALA A 8 34.82 -12.11 6.59
C ALA A 8 34.26 -10.83 6.01
N PHE A 9 34.55 -9.72 6.68
CA PHE A 9 34.18 -8.42 6.19
C PHE A 9 34.81 -8.13 4.81
N VAL A 10 36.11 -8.37 4.64
CA VAL A 10 36.81 -8.14 3.36
C VAL A 10 36.22 -8.98 2.23
N LEU A 11 35.93 -10.27 2.45
CA LEU A 11 35.33 -11.09 1.40
C LEU A 11 33.93 -10.60 1.04
N TYR A 12 33.09 -10.28 2.02
CA TYR A 12 31.74 -9.79 1.73
C TYR A 12 31.77 -8.43 1.04
N LEU A 13 32.75 -7.59 1.35
CA LEU A 13 32.98 -6.34 0.63
C LEU A 13 33.34 -6.63 -0.83
N LEU A 14 34.30 -7.52 -1.08
CA LEU A 14 34.68 -7.92 -2.45
C LEU A 14 33.52 -8.55 -3.21
N SER A 15 32.74 -9.42 -2.56
CA SER A 15 31.54 -10.03 -3.16
C SER A 15 30.46 -8.98 -3.45
N ALA A 16 30.25 -8.01 -2.55
CA ALA A 16 29.30 -6.92 -2.79
C ALA A 16 29.77 -6.08 -3.98
N THR A 17 31.05 -5.74 -4.07
CA THR A 17 31.63 -5.02 -5.21
C THR A 17 31.43 -5.80 -6.52
N ALA A 18 31.71 -7.10 -6.53
CA ALA A 18 31.58 -7.93 -7.73
C ALA A 18 30.11 -8.13 -8.15
N LEU A 19 29.21 -8.40 -7.20
CA LEU A 19 27.81 -8.73 -7.49
C LEU A 19 26.92 -7.50 -7.69
N THR A 20 27.39 -6.31 -7.28
CA THR A 20 26.71 -5.05 -7.63
C THR A 20 27.26 -4.42 -8.91
N TRP A 21 28.18 -5.08 -9.61
CA TRP A 21 28.71 -4.59 -10.88
C TRP A 21 27.60 -4.34 -11.93
N PRO A 22 27.63 -3.22 -12.69
CA PRO A 22 28.67 -2.18 -12.76
C PRO A 22 28.43 -0.97 -11.83
N LEU A 23 27.55 -1.06 -10.83
CA LEU A 23 27.16 0.09 -9.98
C LEU A 23 28.35 0.83 -9.39
N VAL A 24 29.36 0.09 -8.94
CA VAL A 24 30.56 0.66 -8.27
C VAL A 24 31.39 1.56 -9.20
N LEU A 25 31.29 1.37 -10.52
CA LEU A 25 31.94 2.27 -11.50
C LEU A 25 31.16 3.56 -11.75
N HIS A 26 29.85 3.53 -11.55
CA HIS A 26 28.94 4.62 -11.87
C HIS A 26 27.99 4.95 -10.70
N PRO A 27 28.51 5.16 -9.47
CA PRO A 27 27.66 5.25 -8.28
C PRO A 27 26.88 6.57 -8.18
N PHE A 28 27.27 7.59 -8.96
CA PHE A 28 26.60 8.89 -9.06
C PHE A 28 25.68 9.01 -10.29
N SER A 29 26.08 8.41 -11.42
CA SER A 29 25.41 8.61 -12.71
C SER A 29 24.36 7.54 -13.05
N ARG A 30 24.25 6.49 -12.23
CA ARG A 30 23.25 5.42 -12.40
C ARG A 30 22.53 5.13 -11.08
N LEU A 31 21.25 4.81 -11.17
CA LEU A 31 20.44 4.33 -10.05
C LEU A 31 20.35 2.80 -10.10
N ALA A 32 20.60 2.14 -8.97
CA ALA A 32 20.55 0.68 -8.84
C ALA A 32 19.12 0.12 -8.77
N ALA A 33 18.38 0.25 -9.88
CA ALA A 33 17.03 -0.23 -10.02
C ALA A 33 16.77 -0.76 -11.44
N PRO A 34 15.85 -1.72 -11.63
CA PRO A 34 15.53 -2.26 -12.96
C PRO A 34 14.71 -1.30 -13.83
N ILE A 35 14.02 -0.33 -13.23
CA ILE A 35 13.32 0.77 -13.90
C ILE A 35 13.52 2.06 -13.10
N GLY A 36 13.24 3.21 -13.72
CA GLY A 36 13.29 4.52 -13.06
C GLY A 36 11.96 4.88 -12.39
N PRO A 37 10.99 5.48 -13.12
CA PRO A 37 9.70 5.87 -12.59
C PRO A 37 8.95 4.72 -11.89
N GLY A 38 8.26 5.04 -10.79
CA GLY A 38 7.58 4.09 -9.90
C GLY A 38 8.27 3.95 -8.55
N ASP A 39 8.23 2.75 -7.97
CA ASP A 39 8.77 2.46 -6.62
C ASP A 39 10.23 2.93 -6.38
N PRO A 40 11.16 2.86 -7.35
CA PRO A 40 12.52 3.35 -7.15
C PRO A 40 12.56 4.86 -6.93
N TYR A 41 11.82 5.63 -7.75
CA TYR A 41 11.74 7.08 -7.61
C TYR A 41 10.96 7.51 -6.37
N LEU A 42 9.94 6.73 -5.96
CA LEU A 42 9.28 6.91 -4.66
C LEU A 42 10.29 6.80 -3.52
N ASN A 43 11.07 5.70 -3.46
CA ASN A 43 12.06 5.51 -2.40
C ASN A 43 13.17 6.58 -2.44
N LEU A 44 13.60 6.99 -3.64
CA LEU A 44 14.56 8.07 -3.80
C LEU A 44 14.00 9.41 -3.30
N TRP A 45 12.73 9.70 -3.59
CA TRP A 45 12.03 10.88 -3.09
C TRP A 45 11.89 10.86 -1.57
N ILE A 46 11.44 9.76 -0.97
CA ILE A 46 11.32 9.59 0.49
C ILE A 46 12.68 9.84 1.15
N LEU A 47 13.74 9.19 0.65
CA LEU A 47 15.09 9.38 1.17
C LEU A 47 15.54 10.84 1.05
N GLY A 48 15.26 11.50 -0.08
CA GLY A 48 15.60 12.90 -0.30
C GLY A 48 14.84 13.87 0.60
N TRP A 49 13.54 13.61 0.82
CA TRP A 49 12.70 14.36 1.74
C TRP A 49 13.24 14.27 3.17
N ASP A 50 13.51 13.04 3.63
CA ASP A 50 14.04 12.80 4.98
C ASP A 50 15.40 13.45 5.18
N LEU A 51 16.34 13.25 4.25
CA LEU A 51 17.70 13.82 4.36
C LEU A 51 17.67 15.35 4.45
N ARG A 52 16.87 16.01 3.60
CA ARG A 52 16.70 17.46 3.62
C ARG A 52 16.03 17.93 4.90
N THR A 53 14.95 17.28 5.33
CA THR A 53 14.18 17.66 6.52
C THR A 53 15.00 17.47 7.80
N ILE A 54 15.72 16.36 7.94
CA ILE A 54 16.62 16.11 9.07
C ILE A 54 17.79 17.11 9.06
N GLY A 55 18.30 17.45 7.86
CA GLY A 55 19.38 18.41 7.70
C GLY A 55 18.98 19.85 8.08
N SER A 56 17.75 20.26 7.79
CA SER A 56 17.26 21.61 8.07
C SER A 56 16.63 21.76 9.46
N ASP A 57 15.90 20.75 9.94
CA ASP A 57 15.25 20.73 11.26
C ASP A 57 15.34 19.32 11.90
N PRO A 58 16.42 19.02 12.64
CA PRO A 58 16.58 17.74 13.33
C PRO A 58 15.46 17.44 14.34
N LEU A 59 14.82 18.48 14.91
CA LEU A 59 13.72 18.32 15.86
C LEU A 59 12.44 17.81 15.19
N ALA A 60 12.35 17.90 13.86
CA ALA A 60 11.22 17.37 13.10
C ALA A 60 11.00 15.87 13.29
N LEU A 61 12.06 15.11 13.62
CA LEU A 61 11.97 13.69 14.01
C LEU A 61 11.21 13.50 15.33
N LEU A 62 11.42 14.39 16.30
CA LEU A 62 10.81 14.31 17.63
C LEU A 62 9.39 14.88 17.62
N THR A 63 9.13 15.93 16.85
CA THR A 63 7.78 16.53 16.75
C THR A 63 6.87 15.81 15.75
N GLY A 64 7.38 14.81 15.01
CA GLY A 64 6.65 14.13 13.94
C GLY A 64 6.43 14.98 12.68
N ARG A 65 7.03 16.18 12.60
CA ARG A 65 6.91 17.08 11.44
C ARG A 65 7.54 16.48 10.18
N VAL A 66 8.50 15.57 10.32
CA VAL A 66 9.08 14.82 9.20
C VAL A 66 8.01 14.09 8.37
N PHE A 67 6.88 13.71 8.98
CA PHE A 67 5.81 13.03 8.27
C PHE A 67 4.99 13.94 7.36
N GLN A 68 5.10 15.26 7.48
CA GLN A 68 4.38 16.26 6.68
C GLN A 68 5.02 16.46 5.30
N ALA A 69 5.10 15.37 4.53
CA ALA A 69 5.67 15.38 3.20
C ALA A 69 4.78 16.09 2.17
N ASN A 70 5.39 16.52 1.08
CA ASN A 70 4.82 17.54 0.19
C ASN A 70 3.95 16.99 -0.95
N ILE A 71 3.51 15.73 -0.92
CA ILE A 71 2.70 15.10 -1.97
C ILE A 71 1.21 15.05 -1.62
N PHE A 72 0.36 14.80 -2.63
CA PHE A 72 -1.10 14.71 -2.47
C PHE A 72 -1.73 15.94 -1.83
N PHE A 73 -1.15 17.13 -2.06
CA PHE A 73 -1.66 18.36 -1.47
C PHE A 73 -3.17 18.49 -1.74
N PRO A 74 -3.98 18.80 -0.70
CA PRO A 74 -3.60 19.28 0.64
C PRO A 74 -3.61 18.19 1.75
N ALA A 75 -3.41 16.91 1.43
CA ALA A 75 -3.35 15.86 2.44
C ALA A 75 -2.19 16.06 3.43
N GLU A 76 -2.41 15.68 4.68
CA GLU A 76 -1.41 15.74 5.75
C GLU A 76 -0.75 14.38 6.02
N GLN A 77 0.42 14.42 6.65
CA GLN A 77 1.19 13.26 7.11
C GLN A 77 1.47 12.22 6.01
N THR A 78 1.67 12.70 4.77
CA THR A 78 1.70 11.85 3.58
C THR A 78 2.91 10.93 3.51
N LEU A 79 3.97 11.16 4.30
CA LEU A 79 5.08 10.22 4.45
C LEU A 79 4.61 8.87 5.03
N ALA A 80 3.58 8.87 5.89
CA ALA A 80 3.01 7.66 6.50
C ALA A 80 2.13 6.86 5.53
N PHE A 81 1.99 7.29 4.27
CA PHE A 81 1.22 6.56 3.26
C PHE A 81 2.06 5.42 2.64
N SER A 82 3.38 5.40 2.88
CA SER A 82 4.34 4.36 2.49
C SER A 82 5.28 4.03 3.66
N ASP A 83 6.26 3.14 3.46
CA ASP A 83 7.41 2.98 4.36
C ASP A 83 8.26 4.27 4.38
N HIS A 84 8.54 4.79 5.57
CA HIS A 84 9.07 6.15 5.74
C HIS A 84 10.59 6.33 5.56
N LEU A 85 11.41 5.26 5.53
CA LEU A 85 12.89 5.29 5.40
C LEU A 85 13.72 6.14 6.40
N LEU A 86 13.11 6.82 7.39
CA LEU A 86 13.80 7.60 8.43
C LEU A 86 15.10 6.99 9.01
N LEU A 87 15.10 5.69 9.38
CA LEU A 87 16.30 5.06 9.94
C LEU A 87 17.42 4.97 8.90
N GLN A 88 17.08 4.66 7.66
CA GLN A 88 18.00 4.60 6.56
C GLN A 88 18.56 5.98 6.22
N ALA A 89 17.71 7.02 6.21
CA ALA A 89 18.13 8.40 6.03
C ALA A 89 19.13 8.81 7.12
N LEU A 90 18.86 8.50 8.40
CA LEU A 90 19.80 8.75 9.50
C LEU A 90 21.15 8.04 9.34
N ILE A 91 21.15 6.80 8.83
CA ILE A 91 22.39 6.03 8.60
C ILE A 91 23.26 6.69 7.51
N VAL A 92 22.65 7.18 6.43
CA VAL A 92 23.40 7.79 5.31
C VAL A 92 23.48 9.31 5.38
N TRP A 93 22.89 9.94 6.39
CA TRP A 93 22.94 11.39 6.55
C TRP A 93 24.35 11.98 6.56
N PRO A 94 25.36 11.39 7.26
CA PRO A 94 26.72 11.89 7.20
C PRO A 94 27.33 11.84 5.79
N LEU A 95 26.93 10.85 4.98
CA LEU A 95 27.36 10.74 3.59
C LEU A 95 26.74 11.87 2.76
N TRP A 96 25.44 12.09 2.94
CA TRP A 96 24.70 13.17 2.28
C TRP A 96 25.26 14.55 2.64
N ALA A 97 25.60 14.80 3.92
CA ALA A 97 26.17 16.06 4.36
C ALA A 97 27.52 16.40 3.70
N VAL A 98 28.25 15.39 3.22
CA VAL A 98 29.51 15.58 2.49
C VAL A 98 29.27 15.66 0.98
N THR A 99 28.50 14.74 0.41
CA THR A 99 28.39 14.61 -1.06
C THR A 99 27.28 15.45 -1.67
N HIS A 100 26.24 15.76 -0.90
CA HIS A 100 24.98 16.37 -1.38
C HIS A 100 24.32 15.61 -2.54
N ASP A 101 24.73 14.36 -2.78
CA ASP A 101 24.26 13.54 -3.89
C ASP A 101 23.32 12.44 -3.40
N LEU A 102 22.04 12.59 -3.75
CA LEU A 102 20.96 11.70 -3.32
C LEU A 102 21.04 10.32 -4.00
N VAL A 103 21.46 10.25 -5.26
CA VAL A 103 21.58 8.99 -6.00
C VAL A 103 22.71 8.15 -5.42
N PHE A 104 23.83 8.79 -5.10
CA PHE A 104 24.93 8.15 -4.40
C PHE A 104 24.50 7.63 -3.02
N CYS A 105 23.76 8.43 -2.24
CA CYS A 105 23.25 7.99 -0.93
C CYS A 105 22.34 6.76 -1.04
N TYR A 106 21.43 6.74 -2.03
CA TYR A 106 20.58 5.59 -2.33
C TYR A 106 21.41 4.35 -2.66
N ASN A 107 22.38 4.48 -3.59
CA ASN A 107 23.22 3.37 -4.04
C ASN A 107 24.13 2.86 -2.94
N ALA A 108 24.71 3.76 -2.13
CA ALA A 108 25.52 3.43 -0.97
C ALA A 108 24.70 2.68 0.08
N LEU A 109 23.48 3.13 0.37
CA LEU A 109 22.56 2.44 1.27
C LEU A 109 22.24 1.02 0.78
N LEU A 110 21.94 0.87 -0.51
CA LEU A 110 21.70 -0.44 -1.11
C LEU A 110 22.95 -1.32 -0.93
N PHE A 111 24.13 -0.86 -1.35
CA PHE A 111 25.39 -1.59 -1.23
C PHE A 111 25.69 -2.01 0.22
N LEU A 112 25.58 -1.07 1.16
CA LEU A 112 25.80 -1.31 2.58
C LEU A 112 24.79 -2.30 3.14
N SER A 113 23.57 -2.35 2.63
CA SER A 113 22.56 -3.31 3.07
C SER A 113 22.94 -4.76 2.75
N PHE A 114 23.59 -5.03 1.60
CA PHE A 114 24.11 -6.35 1.24
C PHE A 114 25.22 -6.77 2.21
N LEU A 115 26.21 -5.88 2.41
CA LEU A 115 27.36 -6.10 3.28
C LEU A 115 26.93 -6.30 4.74
N ALA A 116 26.09 -5.40 5.27
CA ALA A 116 25.60 -5.46 6.64
C ALA A 116 24.78 -6.72 6.88
N SER A 117 23.96 -7.14 5.91
CA SER A 117 23.17 -8.38 6.02
C SER A 117 24.09 -9.61 6.07
N ALA A 118 25.11 -9.65 5.21
CA ALA A 118 26.10 -10.73 5.22
C ALA A 118 26.84 -10.82 6.56
N CYS A 119 27.32 -9.70 7.08
CA CYS A 119 27.99 -9.64 8.38
C CYS A 119 27.06 -10.02 9.54
N ALA A 120 25.81 -9.55 9.55
CA ALA A 120 24.83 -9.87 10.57
C ALA A 120 24.52 -11.38 10.60
N MET A 121 24.29 -11.99 9.43
CA MET A 121 24.06 -13.43 9.34
C MET A 121 25.30 -14.24 9.71
N TYR A 122 26.50 -13.79 9.32
CA TYR A 122 27.75 -14.42 9.77
C TYR A 122 27.81 -14.49 11.30
N LEU A 123 27.48 -13.41 12.01
CA LEU A 123 27.51 -13.39 13.48
C LEU A 123 26.48 -14.34 14.09
N LEU A 124 25.26 -14.38 13.55
CA LEU A 124 24.22 -15.32 13.98
C LEU A 124 24.68 -16.77 13.76
N ALA A 125 25.07 -17.11 12.54
CA ALA A 125 25.49 -18.46 12.17
C ALA A 125 26.72 -18.90 12.96
N ARG A 126 27.68 -18.00 13.23
CA ARG A 126 28.84 -18.29 14.08
C ARG A 126 28.43 -18.63 15.51
N ALA A 127 27.50 -17.86 16.08
CA ALA A 127 27.02 -18.09 17.44
C ALA A 127 26.22 -19.39 17.57
N VAL A 128 25.40 -19.68 16.57
CA VAL A 128 24.44 -20.80 16.60
C VAL A 128 25.06 -22.11 16.14
N ALA A 129 25.83 -22.10 15.05
CA ALA A 129 26.47 -23.29 14.52
C ALA A 129 27.83 -23.58 15.19
N GLY A 130 28.57 -22.55 15.60
CA GLY A 130 29.93 -22.73 16.13
C GLY A 130 30.95 -23.16 15.06
N SER A 131 30.60 -23.09 13.77
CA SER A 131 31.49 -23.34 12.62
C SER A 131 31.88 -22.03 11.95
N GLU A 132 33.17 -21.84 11.67
CA GLU A 132 33.63 -20.67 10.94
C GLU A 132 33.19 -20.76 9.47
N ALA A 133 33.48 -21.88 8.80
CA ALA A 133 33.05 -22.14 7.42
C ALA A 133 31.54 -22.04 7.23
N GLY A 134 30.74 -22.56 8.17
CA GLY A 134 29.28 -22.43 8.15
C GLY A 134 28.82 -20.97 8.25
N ALA A 135 29.51 -20.15 9.05
CA ALA A 135 29.21 -18.73 9.17
C ALA A 135 29.56 -17.96 7.89
N TRP A 136 30.70 -18.27 7.27
CA TRP A 136 31.10 -17.71 5.97
C TRP A 136 30.06 -17.96 4.88
N PHE A 137 29.67 -19.23 4.74
CA PHE A 137 28.62 -19.67 3.82
C PHE A 137 27.30 -18.95 4.08
N ALA A 138 26.84 -18.92 5.34
CA ALA A 138 25.56 -18.31 5.69
C ALA A 138 25.53 -16.81 5.44
N GLY A 139 26.62 -16.09 5.76
CA GLY A 139 26.72 -14.66 5.48
C GLY A 139 26.65 -14.36 3.99
N PHE A 140 27.32 -15.14 3.14
CA PHE A 140 27.20 -14.99 1.70
C PHE A 140 25.76 -15.29 1.22
N ALA A 141 25.19 -16.42 1.65
CA ALA A 141 23.86 -16.85 1.24
C ALA A 141 22.77 -15.81 1.59
N TRP A 142 22.80 -15.24 2.80
CA TRP A 142 21.82 -14.24 3.22
C TRP A 142 22.08 -12.87 2.60
N GLY A 143 23.35 -12.46 2.54
CA GLY A 143 23.75 -11.17 1.96
C GLY A 143 23.34 -11.05 0.50
N PHE A 144 23.49 -12.13 -0.28
CA PHE A 144 23.33 -12.13 -1.74
C PHE A 144 22.22 -13.06 -2.23
N LEU A 145 21.20 -13.32 -1.40
CA LEU A 145 20.06 -14.15 -1.74
C LEU A 145 19.34 -13.63 -3.01
N PRO A 146 18.95 -14.48 -3.98
CA PRO A 146 18.24 -14.06 -5.19
C PRO A 146 16.97 -13.23 -4.92
N PHE A 147 16.27 -13.51 -3.80
CA PHE A 147 15.15 -12.73 -3.30
C PHE A 147 15.44 -11.22 -3.21
N ARG A 148 16.66 -10.84 -2.80
CA ARG A 148 17.07 -9.43 -2.68
C ARG A 148 17.16 -8.74 -4.04
N TYR A 149 17.64 -9.47 -5.05
CA TYR A 149 17.73 -8.99 -6.43
C TYR A 149 16.35 -8.87 -7.09
N ALA A 150 15.42 -9.78 -6.77
CA ALA A 150 14.02 -9.64 -7.18
C ALA A 150 13.39 -8.34 -6.65
N HIS A 151 13.77 -7.91 -5.45
CA HIS A 151 13.21 -6.73 -4.77
C HIS A 151 14.07 -5.47 -4.89
N LEU A 152 14.89 -5.32 -5.95
CA LEU A 152 15.68 -4.08 -6.18
C LEU A 152 14.81 -2.82 -6.36
N LEU A 153 13.55 -3.00 -6.76
CA LEU A 153 12.57 -1.89 -6.83
C LEU A 153 12.26 -1.29 -5.45
N HIS A 154 12.45 -2.05 -4.38
CA HIS A 154 11.99 -1.73 -3.04
C HIS A 154 13.18 -1.54 -2.08
N LEU A 155 13.76 -0.35 -2.06
CA LEU A 155 14.90 -0.04 -1.19
C LEU A 155 14.60 -0.31 0.30
N GLN A 156 13.38 0.02 0.74
CA GLN A 156 12.91 -0.24 2.10
C GLN A 156 13.04 -1.73 2.49
N LEU A 157 12.85 -2.65 1.53
CA LEU A 157 12.90 -4.09 1.80
C LEU A 157 14.33 -4.64 1.90
N GLN A 158 15.35 -3.86 1.56
CA GLN A 158 16.75 -4.31 1.60
C GLN A 158 17.34 -4.33 3.01
N SER A 159 16.64 -3.74 3.98
CA SER A 159 17.05 -3.57 5.39
C SER A 159 16.88 -4.84 6.24
N LEU A 160 17.39 -5.97 5.75
CA LEU A 160 17.28 -7.31 6.37
C LEU A 160 18.40 -7.64 7.37
N TYR A 161 19.27 -6.68 7.70
CA TYR A 161 20.43 -6.90 8.55
C TYR A 161 20.11 -6.92 10.05
N PHE A 162 18.97 -6.34 10.48
CA PHE A 162 18.57 -6.39 11.89
C PHE A 162 17.93 -7.72 12.29
N LEU A 163 17.30 -8.44 11.35
CA LEU A 163 16.66 -9.73 11.62
C LEU A 163 17.67 -10.78 12.13
N PRO A 164 18.82 -11.04 11.48
CA PRO A 164 19.83 -11.94 12.05
C PRO A 164 20.37 -11.48 13.40
N LEU A 165 20.53 -10.16 13.61
CA LEU A 165 20.98 -9.62 14.91
C LEU A 165 19.95 -9.84 16.01
N ALA A 166 18.66 -9.67 15.72
CA ALA A 166 17.58 -10.00 16.66
C ALA A 166 17.61 -11.48 17.04
N PHE A 167 17.75 -12.39 16.05
CA PHE A 167 17.90 -13.82 16.32
C PHE A 167 19.19 -14.17 17.08
N LEU A 168 20.27 -13.41 16.88
CA LEU A 168 21.52 -13.58 17.62
C LEU A 168 21.31 -13.26 19.10
N PHE A 169 20.64 -12.15 19.40
CA PHE A 169 20.31 -11.78 20.79
C PHE A 169 19.25 -12.68 21.39
N LEU A 170 18.31 -13.20 20.60
CA LEU A 170 17.37 -14.24 21.03
C LEU A 170 18.13 -15.51 21.45
N HIS A 171 19.06 -15.99 20.64
CA HIS A 171 19.89 -17.15 20.95
C HIS A 171 20.72 -16.92 22.23
N ARG A 172 21.38 -15.76 22.34
CA ARG A 172 22.15 -15.38 23.54
C ARG A 172 21.29 -15.25 24.78
N LEU A 173 20.07 -14.74 24.65
CA LEU A 173 19.12 -14.65 25.75
C LEU A 173 18.73 -16.04 26.24
N MET A 174 18.50 -17.00 25.35
CA MET A 174 18.19 -18.39 25.72
C MET A 174 19.36 -19.05 26.46
N ALA A 175 20.59 -18.80 26.02
CA ALA A 175 21.79 -19.33 26.64
C ALA A 175 22.09 -18.69 28.01
N GLY A 176 22.16 -17.36 28.07
CA GLY A 176 22.67 -16.59 29.21
C GLY A 176 21.62 -15.94 30.11
N ARG A 177 20.37 -15.78 29.66
CA ARG A 177 19.22 -15.23 30.42
C ARG A 177 19.42 -13.82 30.97
N ARG A 178 20.35 -13.06 30.38
CA ARG A 178 20.76 -11.72 30.84
C ARG A 178 19.76 -10.65 30.38
N ARG A 179 19.49 -9.65 31.23
CA ARG A 179 18.65 -8.48 30.88
C ARG A 179 19.21 -7.70 29.69
N ARG A 180 20.54 -7.61 29.60
CA ARG A 180 21.23 -6.96 28.49
C ARG A 180 20.89 -7.59 27.14
N ASP A 181 20.86 -8.92 27.05
CA ASP A 181 20.53 -9.60 25.77
C ASP A 181 19.04 -9.40 25.42
N ALA A 182 18.15 -9.32 26.42
CA ALA A 182 16.75 -8.96 26.20
C ALA A 182 16.57 -7.52 25.68
N ALA A 183 17.30 -6.56 26.25
CA ALA A 183 17.28 -5.18 25.78
C ALA A 183 17.78 -5.08 24.33
N TRP A 184 18.90 -5.73 24.00
CA TRP A 184 19.41 -5.75 22.62
C TRP A 184 18.51 -6.50 21.64
N LEU A 185 17.82 -7.57 22.07
CA LEU A 185 16.77 -8.21 21.27
C LEU A 185 15.65 -7.20 20.94
N GLY A 186 15.17 -6.46 21.95
CA GLY A 186 14.16 -5.42 21.76
C GLY A 186 14.61 -4.30 20.83
N VAL A 187 15.85 -3.80 21.00
CA VAL A 187 16.45 -2.78 20.13
C VAL A 187 16.55 -3.27 18.69
N CYS A 188 17.12 -4.46 18.43
CA CYS A 188 17.23 -4.97 17.06
C CYS A 188 15.86 -5.24 16.42
N ALA A 189 14.88 -5.72 17.19
CA ALA A 189 13.51 -5.90 16.70
C ALA A 189 12.86 -4.55 16.36
N ALA A 190 13.05 -3.52 17.19
CA ALA A 190 12.57 -2.17 16.90
C ALA A 190 13.22 -1.58 15.65
N LEU A 191 14.55 -1.66 15.54
CA LEU A 191 15.26 -1.17 14.35
C LEU A 191 14.81 -1.90 13.07
N GLN A 192 14.53 -3.20 13.15
CA GLN A 192 13.94 -3.94 12.03
C GLN A 192 12.55 -3.41 11.66
N ALA A 193 11.70 -3.12 12.65
CA ALA A 193 10.35 -2.60 12.43
C ALA A 193 10.32 -1.15 11.93
N ILE A 194 11.22 -0.29 12.43
CA ILE A 194 11.39 1.09 11.96
C ILE A 194 11.98 1.10 10.55
N SER A 195 12.85 0.15 10.20
CA SER A 195 13.40 0.10 8.83
C SER A 195 12.35 -0.24 7.77
N SER A 196 11.37 -1.09 8.11
CA SER A 196 10.23 -1.36 7.24
C SER A 196 9.07 -1.96 8.03
N VAL A 197 7.86 -1.45 7.79
CA VAL A 197 6.61 -1.94 8.40
C VAL A 197 6.40 -3.42 8.10
N TYR A 198 6.72 -3.85 6.87
CA TYR A 198 6.66 -5.27 6.47
C TYR A 198 7.58 -6.13 7.33
N TRP A 199 8.84 -5.73 7.48
CA TRP A 199 9.81 -6.50 8.26
C TRP A 199 9.57 -6.43 9.77
N GLY A 200 8.91 -5.38 10.26
CA GLY A 200 8.43 -5.32 11.64
C GLY A 200 7.45 -6.46 11.96
N VAL A 201 6.39 -6.59 11.16
CA VAL A 201 5.38 -7.65 11.34
C VAL A 201 5.95 -9.03 11.08
N ILE A 202 6.61 -9.22 9.92
CA ILE A 202 7.18 -10.51 9.52
C ILE A 202 8.27 -10.94 10.52
N GLY A 203 9.15 -10.03 10.92
CA GLY A 203 10.21 -10.28 11.89
C GLY A 203 9.68 -10.62 13.28
N ALA A 204 8.65 -9.92 13.77
CA ALA A 204 8.01 -10.24 15.05
C ALA A 204 7.43 -11.66 15.07
N ILE A 205 6.71 -12.05 14.00
CA ILE A 205 6.18 -13.41 13.85
C ILE A 205 7.32 -14.45 13.84
N GLY A 206 8.38 -14.18 13.07
CA GLY A 206 9.57 -15.03 13.04
C GLY A 206 10.24 -15.17 14.41
N LEU A 207 10.40 -14.07 15.16
CA LEU A 207 11.00 -14.08 16.50
C LEU A 207 10.14 -14.86 17.51
N VAL A 208 8.82 -14.74 17.45
CA VAL A 208 7.90 -15.53 18.32
C VAL A 208 8.00 -17.02 18.01
N ALA A 209 8.00 -17.39 16.72
CA ALA A 209 8.16 -18.78 16.30
C ALA A 209 9.54 -19.34 16.69
N GLY A 210 10.60 -18.55 16.48
CA GLY A 210 11.96 -18.91 16.86
C GLY A 210 12.14 -19.05 18.38
N ALA A 211 11.57 -18.14 19.16
CA ALA A 211 11.61 -18.21 20.63
C ALA A 211 10.87 -19.45 21.13
N THR A 212 9.69 -19.72 20.56
CA THR A 212 8.90 -20.93 20.84
C THR A 212 9.69 -22.21 20.57
N GLY A 213 10.28 -22.33 19.38
CA GLY A 213 11.06 -23.49 19.01
C GLY A 213 12.31 -23.68 19.87
N LEU A 214 13.01 -22.59 20.20
CA LEU A 214 14.15 -22.65 21.12
C LEU A 214 13.71 -23.10 22.51
N MET A 215 12.63 -22.56 23.05
CA MET A 215 12.11 -22.93 24.38
C MET A 215 11.66 -24.39 24.45
N ILE A 216 10.98 -24.89 23.43
CA ILE A 216 10.59 -26.31 23.33
C ILE A 216 11.86 -27.17 23.23
N GLY A 217 12.79 -26.80 22.35
CA GLY A 217 13.99 -27.56 22.08
C GLY A 217 14.93 -27.70 23.27
N ILE A 218 15.02 -26.67 24.13
CA ILE A 218 15.80 -26.73 25.38
C ILE A 218 15.01 -27.32 26.57
N GLY A 219 13.76 -27.74 26.36
CA GLY A 219 12.90 -28.29 27.42
C GLY A 219 12.45 -27.26 28.47
N ARG A 220 12.39 -25.97 28.12
CA ARG A 220 12.05 -24.85 29.04
C ARG A 220 10.82 -24.04 28.61
N TRP A 221 9.86 -24.68 27.96
CA TRP A 221 8.61 -24.05 27.49
C TRP A 221 7.84 -23.27 28.58
N ARG A 222 7.92 -23.68 29.86
CA ARG A 222 7.25 -23.02 31.00
C ARG A 222 8.16 -22.08 31.81
N SER A 223 9.34 -21.73 31.31
CA SER A 223 10.28 -20.91 32.09
C SER A 223 9.82 -19.45 32.21
N LEU A 224 9.26 -19.11 33.38
CA LEU A 224 8.82 -17.74 33.68
C LEU A 224 9.95 -16.71 33.54
N LEU A 225 11.20 -17.07 33.86
CA LEU A 225 12.34 -16.19 33.68
C LEU A 225 12.57 -15.83 32.20
N ILE A 226 12.48 -16.80 31.30
CA ILE A 226 12.65 -16.57 29.86
C ILE A 226 11.49 -15.71 29.36
N VAL A 227 10.25 -16.04 29.75
CA VAL A 227 9.06 -15.24 29.40
C VAL A 227 9.20 -13.79 29.86
N ARG A 228 9.59 -13.54 31.11
CA ARG A 228 9.85 -12.17 31.64
C ARG A 228 10.89 -11.42 30.82
N ARG A 229 11.91 -12.11 30.31
CA ARG A 229 12.95 -11.50 29.47
C ARG A 229 12.46 -11.21 28.06
N LEU A 230 11.64 -12.09 27.48
CA LEU A 230 10.99 -11.83 26.19
C LEU A 230 9.99 -10.68 26.30
N VAL A 231 9.24 -10.58 27.40
CA VAL A 231 8.36 -9.43 27.69
C VAL A 231 9.18 -8.16 27.80
N LEU A 232 10.33 -8.16 28.51
CA LEU A 232 11.23 -7.00 28.56
C LEU A 232 11.70 -6.60 27.16
N ALA A 233 12.08 -7.56 26.30
CA ALA A 233 12.44 -7.26 24.92
C ALA A 233 11.27 -6.66 24.14
N GLY A 234 10.06 -7.17 24.33
CA GLY A 234 8.83 -6.63 23.73
C GLY A 234 8.52 -5.20 24.18
N VAL A 235 8.67 -4.90 25.48
CA VAL A 235 8.47 -3.55 26.04
C VAL A 235 9.50 -2.57 25.47
N VAL A 236 10.78 -2.94 25.44
CA VAL A 236 11.84 -2.11 24.83
C VAL A 236 11.56 -1.89 23.35
N GLY A 237 11.16 -2.94 22.63
CA GLY A 237 10.81 -2.86 21.22
C GLY A 237 9.63 -1.91 20.96
N ALA A 238 8.54 -2.07 21.71
CA ALA A 238 7.34 -1.25 21.60
C ALA A 238 7.62 0.22 21.92
N ALA A 239 8.39 0.50 22.98
CA ALA A 239 8.73 1.88 23.36
C ALA A 239 9.52 2.61 22.27
N LEU A 240 10.41 1.91 21.55
CA LEU A 240 11.20 2.49 20.46
C LEU A 240 10.40 2.66 19.16
N VAL A 241 9.45 1.76 18.89
CA VAL A 241 8.60 1.82 17.68
C VAL A 241 7.46 2.84 17.84
N ALA A 242 6.97 3.06 19.06
CA ALA A 242 5.77 3.87 19.32
C ALA A 242 5.79 5.28 18.70
N PRO A 243 6.89 6.07 18.76
CA PRO A 243 6.91 7.41 18.15
C PRO A 243 6.70 7.39 16.63
N VAL A 244 7.16 6.33 15.97
CA VAL A 244 7.04 6.15 14.52
C VAL A 244 5.70 5.51 14.16
N ALA A 245 5.19 4.59 14.97
CA ALA A 245 3.89 3.95 14.73
C ALA A 245 2.69 4.88 14.98
N TRP A 246 2.86 5.91 15.82
CA TRP A 246 1.78 6.82 16.16
C TRP A 246 1.22 7.61 14.96
N PRO A 247 2.05 8.26 14.09
CA PRO A 247 1.58 8.85 12.85
C PRO A 247 0.83 7.87 11.94
N TYR A 248 1.29 6.63 11.80
CA TYR A 248 0.59 5.61 11.01
C TYR A 248 -0.80 5.31 11.57
N TRP A 249 -0.93 5.24 12.90
CA TRP A 249 -2.22 5.04 13.55
C TRP A 249 -3.16 6.23 13.33
N GLN A 250 -2.66 7.47 13.41
CA GLN A 250 -3.45 8.68 13.10
C GLN A 250 -3.96 8.66 11.65
N VAL A 251 -3.07 8.40 10.69
CA VAL A 251 -3.43 8.30 9.27
C VAL A 251 -4.41 7.14 9.02
N GLN A 252 -4.19 5.98 9.66
CA GLN A 252 -5.10 4.85 9.54
C GLN A 252 -6.51 5.19 10.02
N ARG A 253 -6.64 5.95 11.12
CA ARG A 253 -7.95 6.40 11.63
C ARG A 253 -8.61 7.43 10.72
N ARG A 254 -7.84 8.38 10.15
CA ARG A 254 -8.36 9.43 9.27
C ARG A 254 -8.77 8.88 7.90
N GLU A 255 -7.90 8.09 7.28
CA GLU A 255 -8.07 7.62 5.91
C GLU A 255 -8.70 6.22 5.80
N GLY A 256 -8.73 5.44 6.88
CA GLY A 256 -9.28 4.08 6.86
C GLY A 256 -8.45 3.08 6.05
N PHE A 257 -7.14 3.35 5.89
CA PHE A 257 -6.22 2.51 5.14
C PHE A 257 -6.14 1.11 5.73
N SER A 258 -6.47 0.12 4.90
CA SER A 258 -6.27 -1.29 5.23
C SER A 258 -6.15 -2.09 3.93
N ARG A 259 -5.65 -3.32 4.01
CA ARG A 259 -5.62 -4.27 2.90
C ARG A 259 -6.55 -5.42 3.19
N ASN A 260 -7.45 -5.69 2.26
CA ASN A 260 -8.34 -6.83 2.34
C ASN A 260 -7.63 -8.13 1.90
N LEU A 261 -8.27 -9.27 2.18
CA LEU A 261 -7.73 -10.58 1.81
C LEU A 261 -7.64 -10.78 0.29
N TYR A 262 -8.45 -10.07 -0.50
CA TYR A 262 -8.42 -10.16 -1.96
C TYR A 262 -7.13 -9.56 -2.53
N GLU A 263 -6.73 -8.38 -2.07
CA GLU A 263 -5.43 -7.77 -2.42
C GLU A 263 -4.27 -8.66 -1.98
N ALA A 264 -4.34 -9.21 -0.77
CA ALA A 264 -3.32 -10.14 -0.28
C ALA A 264 -3.20 -11.41 -1.15
N ALA A 265 -4.31 -11.96 -1.62
CA ALA A 265 -4.31 -13.14 -2.50
C ALA A 265 -3.59 -12.89 -3.83
N GLN A 266 -3.66 -11.68 -4.39
CA GLN A 266 -2.99 -11.35 -5.66
C GLN A 266 -1.46 -11.51 -5.58
N HIS A 267 -0.88 -11.26 -4.42
CA HIS A 267 0.56 -11.31 -4.17
C HIS A 267 0.98 -12.53 -3.32
N ALA A 268 0.12 -13.54 -3.23
CA ALA A 268 0.43 -14.80 -2.56
C ALA A 268 1.45 -15.64 -3.34
N ALA A 269 2.32 -16.34 -2.60
CA ALA A 269 3.23 -17.33 -3.16
C ALA A 269 2.51 -18.66 -3.44
N SER A 270 2.99 -19.39 -4.42
CA SER A 270 2.67 -20.80 -4.63
C SER A 270 3.89 -21.66 -4.32
N PRO A 271 3.76 -22.99 -4.17
CA PRO A 271 4.92 -23.88 -4.07
C PRO A 271 5.92 -23.68 -5.24
N ALA A 272 5.40 -23.43 -6.45
CA ALA A 272 6.24 -23.13 -7.62
C ALA A 272 7.03 -21.81 -7.49
N SER A 273 6.62 -20.88 -6.62
CA SER A 273 7.35 -19.63 -6.36
C SER A 273 8.72 -19.89 -5.70
N TYR A 274 8.83 -20.99 -4.95
CA TYR A 274 10.10 -21.45 -4.37
C TYR A 274 11.00 -22.18 -5.37
N LEU A 275 10.63 -22.21 -6.65
CA LEU A 275 11.44 -22.71 -7.78
C LEU A 275 11.56 -21.63 -8.86
N ARG A 276 11.46 -20.35 -8.48
CA ARG A 276 11.58 -19.21 -9.39
C ARG A 276 12.69 -18.27 -8.97
N VAL A 277 13.48 -17.85 -9.95
CA VAL A 277 14.57 -16.88 -9.80
C VAL A 277 14.27 -15.59 -10.58
N PRO A 278 14.89 -14.46 -10.18
CA PRO A 278 14.86 -13.25 -11.00
C PRO A 278 15.47 -13.47 -12.38
N PRO A 279 14.99 -12.75 -13.42
CA PRO A 279 15.52 -12.85 -14.79
C PRO A 279 17.02 -12.58 -14.92
N GLY A 280 17.58 -11.78 -14.00
CA GLY A 280 19.01 -11.44 -13.97
C GLY A 280 19.93 -12.59 -13.51
N ASN A 281 19.40 -13.69 -12.98
CA ASN A 281 20.21 -14.82 -12.51
C ASN A 281 20.92 -15.52 -13.67
N LEU A 282 22.24 -15.67 -13.58
CA LEU A 282 23.05 -16.19 -14.67
C LEU A 282 22.77 -17.67 -14.99
N LEU A 283 22.61 -18.50 -13.95
CA LEU A 283 22.53 -19.95 -14.11
C LEU A 283 21.12 -20.40 -14.49
N TYR A 284 20.12 -19.97 -13.72
CA TYR A 284 18.74 -20.45 -13.85
C TYR A 284 17.83 -19.49 -14.58
N GLY A 285 18.09 -18.17 -14.46
CA GLY A 285 17.26 -17.12 -15.06
C GLY A 285 17.49 -17.01 -16.57
N ARG A 286 18.76 -16.88 -16.98
CA ARG A 286 19.14 -16.76 -18.40
C ARG A 286 18.89 -18.01 -19.23
N THR A 287 18.99 -19.19 -18.61
CA THR A 287 18.71 -20.47 -19.28
C THR A 287 17.21 -20.78 -19.36
N GLY A 288 16.37 -20.02 -18.65
CA GLY A 288 14.93 -20.25 -18.58
C GLY A 288 14.50 -21.41 -17.67
N LEU A 289 15.45 -22.16 -17.08
CA LEU A 289 15.17 -23.37 -16.29
C LEU A 289 14.23 -23.14 -15.11
N LEU A 290 14.39 -22.02 -14.39
CA LEU A 290 13.58 -21.65 -13.23
C LEU A 290 12.85 -20.31 -13.46
N ARG A 291 12.50 -20.00 -14.71
CA ARG A 291 11.72 -18.80 -15.05
C ARG A 291 10.23 -19.11 -15.05
N ALA A 292 9.40 -18.10 -14.74
CA ALA A 292 7.97 -18.21 -14.99
C ALA A 292 7.68 -18.28 -16.50
N PRO A 293 6.70 -19.09 -16.96
CA PRO A 293 6.30 -19.12 -18.37
C PRO A 293 5.93 -17.73 -18.91
N SER A 294 6.38 -17.41 -20.12
CA SER A 294 6.26 -16.09 -20.77
C SER A 294 4.83 -15.69 -21.14
N ASP A 295 3.92 -16.65 -21.31
CA ASP A 295 2.53 -16.40 -21.79
C ASP A 295 1.59 -15.80 -20.73
N ALA A 296 2.16 -15.30 -19.63
CA ALA A 296 1.46 -14.70 -18.51
C ALA A 296 1.61 -13.16 -18.47
N THR A 297 1.89 -12.51 -19.60
CA THR A 297 1.75 -11.06 -19.77
C THR A 297 0.26 -10.69 -19.69
N GLY A 298 -0.22 -10.46 -18.47
CA GLY A 298 -1.63 -10.21 -18.14
C GLY A 298 -2.17 -11.11 -17.03
N SER A 299 -1.42 -12.13 -16.60
CA SER A 299 -1.81 -12.96 -15.47
C SER A 299 -1.64 -12.19 -14.16
N ARG A 300 -2.65 -12.25 -13.28
CA ARG A 300 -2.67 -11.73 -11.89
C ARG A 300 -1.55 -12.31 -10.98
N ARG A 301 -0.52 -12.95 -11.54
CA ARG A 301 0.34 -13.94 -10.90
C ARG A 301 1.84 -13.84 -11.26
N ASN A 302 2.30 -12.74 -11.85
CA ASN A 302 3.72 -12.45 -12.12
C ASN A 302 4.20 -11.24 -11.29
N GLY A 303 5.42 -11.29 -10.76
CA GLY A 303 6.02 -10.22 -9.94
C GLY A 303 7.11 -10.70 -8.99
N PRO A 304 7.89 -9.78 -8.41
CA PRO A 304 9.04 -10.10 -7.54
C PRO A 304 8.65 -10.86 -6.27
N GLU A 305 7.39 -10.73 -5.82
CA GLU A 305 6.85 -11.45 -4.65
C GLU A 305 6.85 -12.99 -4.81
N ARG A 306 7.09 -13.52 -6.02
CA ARG A 306 7.03 -14.95 -6.33
C ARG A 306 8.39 -15.54 -6.74
N GLU A 307 9.46 -14.75 -6.69
CA GLU A 307 10.83 -15.17 -6.99
C GLU A 307 11.54 -15.52 -5.68
N LEU A 308 11.16 -16.67 -5.10
CA LEU A 308 11.52 -17.06 -3.73
C LEU A 308 12.54 -18.20 -3.66
N PHE A 309 13.17 -18.58 -4.78
CA PHE A 309 14.08 -19.72 -4.83
C PHE A 309 15.30 -19.53 -3.89
N PRO A 310 15.49 -20.42 -2.89
CA PRO A 310 16.56 -20.28 -1.92
C PRO A 310 17.91 -20.89 -2.36
N GLY A 311 17.97 -21.61 -3.50
CA GLY A 311 19.17 -22.32 -3.96
C GLY A 311 19.18 -23.81 -3.65
N LEU A 312 19.60 -24.65 -4.61
CA LEU A 312 19.76 -26.10 -4.41
C LEU A 312 20.83 -26.40 -3.37
N THR A 313 21.97 -25.70 -3.42
CA THR A 313 23.05 -25.86 -2.45
C THR A 313 22.57 -25.55 -1.03
N VAL A 314 21.79 -24.48 -0.85
CA VAL A 314 21.19 -24.14 0.45
C VAL A 314 20.20 -25.21 0.89
N LEU A 315 19.30 -25.66 0.00
CA LEU A 315 18.31 -26.69 0.33
C LEU A 315 18.95 -28.02 0.75
N ALA A 316 19.95 -28.49 -0.01
CA ALA A 316 20.65 -29.74 0.28
C ALA A 316 21.36 -29.69 1.65
N LEU A 317 22.11 -28.61 1.91
CA LEU A 317 22.77 -28.43 3.20
C LEU A 317 21.76 -28.21 4.34
N ALA A 318 20.67 -27.48 4.10
CA ALA A 318 19.63 -27.27 5.09
C ALA A 318 18.95 -28.58 5.49
N ALA A 319 18.70 -29.49 4.53
CA ALA A 319 18.15 -30.81 4.81
C ALA A 319 19.10 -31.63 5.71
N VAL A 320 20.41 -31.62 5.41
CA VAL A 320 21.42 -32.28 6.25
C VAL A 320 21.48 -31.64 7.64
N GLY A 321 21.45 -30.31 7.72
CA GLY A 321 21.47 -29.57 8.98
C GLY A 321 20.24 -29.79 9.83
N ALA A 322 19.06 -29.87 9.22
CA ALA A 322 17.82 -30.24 9.90
C ALA A 322 17.90 -31.67 10.44
N TRP A 323 18.31 -32.63 9.60
CA TRP A 323 18.36 -34.05 9.98
C TRP A 323 19.38 -34.35 11.08
N ARG A 324 20.65 -33.95 10.86
CA ARG A 324 21.72 -34.21 11.82
C ARG A 324 21.64 -33.29 13.03
N GLY A 325 21.27 -32.02 12.84
CA GLY A 325 21.05 -31.08 13.93
C GLY A 325 19.92 -31.53 14.86
N TRP A 326 18.83 -32.07 14.33
CA TRP A 326 17.73 -32.62 15.14
C TRP A 326 18.18 -33.78 16.06
N ARG A 327 19.13 -34.59 15.58
CA ARG A 327 19.67 -35.75 16.32
C ARG A 327 20.84 -35.41 17.24
N GLY A 328 21.30 -34.17 17.25
CA GLY A 328 22.54 -33.77 17.94
C GLY A 328 22.37 -32.61 18.93
N ASP A 329 23.49 -31.95 19.22
CA ASP A 329 23.59 -30.79 20.12
C ASP A 329 22.80 -29.56 19.65
N ALA A 330 22.58 -29.44 18.34
CA ALA A 330 21.88 -28.32 17.71
C ALA A 330 20.36 -28.52 17.59
N ARG A 331 19.78 -29.53 18.25
CA ARG A 331 18.33 -29.81 18.19
C ARG A 331 17.46 -28.57 18.47
N PRO A 332 17.74 -27.73 19.49
CA PRO A 332 16.90 -26.56 19.74
C PRO A 332 16.91 -25.56 18.59
N THR A 333 18.08 -25.33 17.99
CA THR A 333 18.20 -24.47 16.81
C THR A 333 17.49 -25.07 15.62
N ALA A 334 17.70 -26.36 15.33
CA ALA A 334 17.07 -27.03 14.20
C ALA A 334 15.54 -26.95 14.30
N LEU A 335 14.97 -27.22 15.49
CA LEU A 335 13.55 -27.07 15.75
C LEU A 335 13.07 -25.62 15.55
N ALA A 336 13.79 -24.64 16.09
CA ALA A 336 13.44 -23.23 15.93
C ALA A 336 13.41 -22.80 14.46
N MET A 337 14.44 -23.15 13.68
CA MET A 337 14.51 -22.82 12.27
C MET A 337 13.48 -23.58 11.44
N LEU A 338 13.16 -24.84 11.77
CA LEU A 338 12.09 -25.58 11.10
C LEU A 338 10.71 -24.94 11.35
N LEU A 339 10.43 -24.48 12.57
CA LEU A 339 9.18 -23.78 12.87
C LEU A 339 9.10 -22.43 12.15
N VAL A 340 10.18 -21.65 12.14
CA VAL A 340 10.23 -20.36 11.42
C VAL A 340 10.10 -20.59 9.90
N ALA A 341 10.75 -21.60 9.35
CA ALA A 341 10.65 -21.97 7.94
C ALA A 341 9.23 -22.39 7.55
N GLY A 342 8.62 -23.28 8.35
CA GLY A 342 7.26 -23.76 8.12
C GLY A 342 6.25 -22.62 8.18
N LEU A 343 6.35 -21.76 9.20
CA LEU A 343 5.45 -20.60 9.34
C LEU A 343 5.65 -19.58 8.22
N GLY A 344 6.91 -19.30 7.83
CA GLY A 344 7.23 -18.45 6.69
C GLY A 344 6.62 -18.97 5.38
N PHE A 345 6.77 -20.27 5.12
CA PHE A 345 6.20 -20.92 3.94
C PHE A 345 4.67 -20.84 3.93
N VAL A 346 4.04 -21.20 5.05
CA VAL A 346 2.59 -21.21 5.21
C VAL A 346 1.98 -19.81 5.10
N LEU A 347 2.58 -18.79 5.71
CA LEU A 347 2.08 -17.42 5.59
C LEU A 347 2.40 -16.83 4.20
N SER A 348 3.49 -17.27 3.54
CA SER A 348 3.82 -16.80 2.20
C SER A 348 2.80 -17.18 1.15
N SER A 349 2.11 -18.31 1.33
CA SER A 349 1.05 -18.74 0.42
C SER A 349 -0.26 -17.98 0.60
N GLY A 350 -0.32 -17.06 1.57
CA GLY A 350 -1.40 -16.11 1.72
C GLY A 350 -2.77 -16.76 1.90
N PRO A 351 -3.84 -16.02 1.58
CA PRO A 351 -5.21 -16.54 1.60
C PRO A 351 -5.48 -17.68 0.61
N ASP A 352 -4.68 -17.81 -0.46
CA ASP A 352 -4.86 -18.83 -1.51
C ASP A 352 -4.34 -20.21 -1.07
N GLY A 353 -3.33 -20.26 -0.20
CA GLY A 353 -2.79 -21.51 0.34
C GLY A 353 -3.49 -21.96 1.62
N PHE A 354 -3.20 -21.29 2.74
CA PHE A 354 -3.73 -21.64 4.06
C PHE A 354 -4.67 -20.56 4.58
N ARG A 355 -5.82 -20.38 3.91
CA ARG A 355 -6.75 -19.27 4.17
C ARG A 355 -7.12 -19.09 5.63
N TRP A 356 -7.50 -20.17 6.32
CA TRP A 356 -7.97 -20.11 7.72
C TRP A 356 -6.89 -19.56 8.64
N LEU A 357 -5.64 -19.99 8.46
CA LEU A 357 -4.52 -19.57 9.27
C LEU A 357 -4.09 -18.14 8.92
N TYR A 358 -4.01 -17.81 7.63
CA TYR A 358 -3.73 -16.43 7.22
C TYR A 358 -4.81 -15.46 7.74
N SER A 359 -6.09 -15.86 7.69
CA SER A 359 -7.20 -15.08 8.22
C SER A 359 -7.13 -14.94 9.74
N LEU A 360 -6.67 -15.97 10.46
CA LEU A 360 -6.44 -15.89 11.90
C LEU A 360 -5.36 -14.86 12.24
N PHE A 361 -4.28 -14.76 11.46
CA PHE A 361 -3.26 -13.74 11.66
C PHE A 361 -3.74 -12.35 11.23
N HIS A 362 -4.43 -12.26 10.09
CA HIS A 362 -4.99 -11.00 9.57
C HIS A 362 -6.03 -10.40 10.51
N ARG A 363 -6.85 -11.23 11.13
CA ARG A 363 -7.63 -10.85 12.30
C ARG A 363 -6.65 -10.67 13.44
N GLY A 364 -6.22 -11.71 14.14
CA GLY A 364 -5.44 -11.77 15.39
C GLY A 364 -4.29 -10.77 15.62
N VAL A 365 -3.46 -10.45 14.64
CA VAL A 365 -2.16 -9.79 14.84
C VAL A 365 -2.21 -8.31 14.47
N PHE A 366 -1.79 -7.45 15.40
CA PHE A 366 -1.68 -6.00 15.17
C PHE A 366 -0.70 -5.71 14.02
N GLY A 367 -1.07 -4.78 13.13
CA GLY A 367 -0.27 -4.39 11.97
C GLY A 367 -0.31 -5.36 10.78
N PHE A 368 -0.88 -6.56 10.92
CA PHE A 368 -0.91 -7.55 9.83
C PHE A 368 -1.69 -7.09 8.60
N GLN A 369 -2.68 -6.21 8.79
CA GLN A 369 -3.47 -5.60 7.71
C GLN A 369 -2.65 -4.69 6.78
N ALA A 370 -1.42 -4.31 7.16
CA ALA A 370 -0.51 -3.61 6.28
C ALA A 370 0.09 -4.53 5.20
N ILE A 371 0.05 -5.86 5.39
CA ILE A 371 0.65 -6.84 4.49
C ILE A 371 -0.24 -7.03 3.25
N ARG A 372 0.07 -6.28 2.19
CA ARG A 372 -0.49 -6.47 0.83
C ARG A 372 0.10 -7.68 0.10
N ALA A 373 1.31 -8.10 0.48
CA ALA A 373 2.12 -9.05 -0.28
C ALA A 373 2.60 -10.23 0.58
N PRO A 374 1.76 -11.28 0.73
CA PRO A 374 2.10 -12.45 1.53
C PRO A 374 3.41 -13.12 1.09
N GLY A 375 3.72 -13.15 -0.21
CA GLY A 375 4.94 -13.80 -0.72
C GLY A 375 6.24 -13.38 -0.02
N ARG A 376 6.28 -12.17 0.56
CA ARG A 376 7.42 -11.64 1.33
C ARG A 376 7.71 -12.42 2.62
N PHE A 377 6.75 -13.18 3.17
CA PHE A 377 7.01 -14.13 4.26
C PHE A 377 8.01 -15.23 3.86
N GLY A 378 8.22 -15.46 2.56
CA GLY A 378 9.27 -16.35 2.05
C GLY A 378 10.68 -15.96 2.50
N ALA A 379 10.90 -14.70 2.89
CA ALA A 379 12.16 -14.27 3.51
C ALA A 379 12.45 -15.01 4.82
N LEU A 380 11.45 -15.35 5.63
CA LEU A 380 11.63 -16.17 6.85
C LEU A 380 12.01 -17.61 6.52
N THR A 381 11.42 -18.16 5.46
CA THR A 381 11.77 -19.48 4.93
C THR A 381 13.23 -19.51 4.51
N ALA A 382 13.65 -18.58 3.66
CA ALA A 382 15.02 -18.48 3.20
C ALA A 382 16.00 -18.23 4.37
N PHE A 383 15.68 -17.32 5.29
CA PHE A 383 16.46 -17.05 6.50
C PHE A 383 16.75 -18.34 7.29
N SER A 384 15.72 -19.13 7.53
CA SER A 384 15.80 -20.36 8.31
C SER A 384 16.59 -21.44 7.60
N LEU A 385 16.38 -21.59 6.28
CA LEU A 385 17.13 -22.52 5.45
C LEU A 385 18.63 -22.17 5.42
N VAL A 386 18.99 -20.88 5.38
CA VAL A 386 20.39 -20.45 5.43
C VAL A 386 21.04 -20.83 6.77
N VAL A 387 20.36 -20.64 7.90
CA VAL A 387 20.89 -21.04 9.22
C VAL A 387 21.01 -22.58 9.32
N LEU A 388 20.03 -23.33 8.82
CA LEU A 388 20.08 -24.79 8.75
C LEU A 388 21.20 -25.27 7.84
N ALA A 389 21.46 -24.60 6.71
CA ALA A 389 22.55 -24.94 5.81
C ALA A 389 23.92 -24.74 6.46
N ALA A 390 24.07 -23.70 7.28
CA ALA A 390 25.28 -23.50 8.10
C ALA A 390 25.53 -24.67 9.07
N LEU A 391 24.45 -25.19 9.70
CA LEU A 391 24.51 -26.39 10.53
C LEU A 391 24.84 -27.63 9.70
N GLY A 392 24.23 -27.79 8.52
CA GLY A 392 24.51 -28.92 7.62
C GLY A 392 25.97 -28.98 7.21
N LEU A 393 26.55 -27.84 6.84
CA LEU A 393 27.97 -27.75 6.49
C LEU A 393 28.85 -28.11 7.69
N ARG A 394 28.52 -27.63 8.90
CA ARG A 394 29.20 -28.02 10.14
C ARG A 394 29.17 -29.54 10.34
N GLU A 395 28.00 -30.15 10.23
CA GLU A 395 27.82 -31.58 10.48
C GLU A 395 28.52 -32.45 9.43
N LEU A 396 28.55 -32.03 8.16
CA LEU A 396 29.33 -32.71 7.13
C LEU A 396 30.84 -32.61 7.40
N MET A 397 31.32 -31.42 7.78
CA MET A 397 32.73 -31.23 8.12
C MET A 397 33.16 -32.03 9.34
N ARG A 398 32.28 -32.20 10.35
CA ARG A 398 32.51 -33.05 11.53
C ARG A 398 32.54 -34.54 11.19
N ALA A 399 31.76 -34.97 10.19
CA ALA A 399 31.71 -36.36 9.76
C ALA A 399 32.93 -36.78 8.91
N LEU A 400 33.69 -35.83 8.37
CA LEU A 400 34.90 -36.12 7.61
C LEU A 400 36.09 -36.40 8.55
N PRO A 401 36.97 -37.37 8.22
CA PRO A 401 38.18 -37.61 9.00
C PRO A 401 39.08 -36.35 8.99
N PRO A 402 39.86 -36.08 10.06
CA PRO A 402 40.58 -34.82 10.30
C PRO A 402 41.79 -34.58 9.38
N ARG A 403 41.75 -35.03 8.13
CA ARG A 403 42.71 -34.65 7.09
C ARG A 403 42.45 -33.20 6.70
N ALA A 404 43.40 -32.31 7.04
CA ALA A 404 43.28 -30.86 6.99
C ALA A 404 42.76 -30.26 5.66
N GLY A 405 42.87 -30.97 4.54
CA GLY A 405 42.42 -30.50 3.22
C GLY A 405 40.94 -30.78 2.90
N ARG A 406 40.34 -31.89 3.35
CA ARG A 406 39.02 -32.33 2.85
C ARG A 406 37.87 -31.46 3.36
N SER A 407 37.86 -31.11 4.64
CA SER A 407 36.83 -30.24 5.21
C SER A 407 36.89 -28.81 4.66
N ARG A 408 38.10 -28.32 4.35
CA ARG A 408 38.29 -27.03 3.66
C ARG A 408 37.81 -27.09 2.22
N ALA A 409 38.16 -28.14 1.48
CA ALA A 409 37.71 -28.34 0.11
C ALA A 409 36.17 -28.44 0.02
N LEU A 410 35.52 -29.14 0.97
CA LEU A 410 34.07 -29.20 1.05
C LEU A 410 33.46 -27.80 1.26
N ALA A 411 33.98 -27.03 2.22
CA ALA A 411 33.49 -25.68 2.49
C ALA A 411 33.67 -24.74 1.30
N LEU A 412 34.82 -24.79 0.64
CA LEU A 412 35.11 -24.00 -0.56
C LEU A 412 34.23 -24.43 -1.74
N GLY A 413 34.06 -25.74 -1.95
CA GLY A 413 33.18 -26.28 -2.99
C GLY A 413 31.72 -25.89 -2.79
N ALA A 414 31.20 -26.05 -1.57
CA ALA A 414 29.84 -25.63 -1.23
C ALA A 414 29.64 -24.12 -1.40
N THR A 415 30.61 -23.31 -0.99
CA THR A 415 30.54 -21.85 -1.17
C THR A 415 30.65 -21.47 -2.64
N GLY A 416 31.49 -22.14 -3.43
CA GLY A 416 31.63 -21.92 -4.87
C GLY A 416 30.37 -22.28 -5.66
N LEU A 417 29.71 -23.39 -5.32
CA LEU A 417 28.41 -23.76 -5.90
C LEU A 417 27.33 -22.74 -5.54
N LEU A 418 27.28 -22.31 -4.29
CA LEU A 418 26.36 -21.25 -3.85
C LEU A 418 26.58 -19.95 -4.63
N VAL A 419 27.84 -19.52 -4.77
CA VAL A 419 28.20 -18.33 -5.54
C VAL A 419 27.67 -18.47 -6.97
N LEU A 420 27.95 -19.59 -7.63
CA LEU A 420 27.50 -19.88 -9.00
C LEU A 420 25.98 -19.80 -9.15
N GLU A 421 25.24 -20.38 -8.20
CA GLU A 421 23.77 -20.33 -8.20
C GLU A 421 23.22 -18.92 -7.99
N PHE A 422 23.94 -18.07 -7.24
CA PHE A 422 23.44 -16.75 -6.79
C PHE A 422 23.95 -15.58 -7.63
N VAL A 423 24.78 -15.81 -8.65
CA VAL A 423 25.28 -14.72 -9.50
C VAL A 423 24.12 -14.07 -10.27
N ASN A 424 23.87 -12.79 -9.98
CA ASN A 424 22.87 -11.94 -10.63
C ASN A 424 23.55 -10.71 -11.24
N VAL A 425 24.39 -10.93 -12.25
CA VAL A 425 25.21 -9.88 -12.89
C VAL A 425 24.85 -9.74 -14.38
N PRO A 426 24.79 -8.52 -14.95
CA PRO A 426 24.96 -7.23 -14.26
C PRO A 426 23.77 -6.92 -13.35
N LEU A 427 24.03 -6.15 -12.29
CA LEU A 427 22.98 -5.55 -11.48
C LEU A 427 22.13 -4.63 -12.40
N PRO A 428 20.80 -4.77 -12.43
CA PRO A 428 19.94 -3.86 -13.18
C PRO A 428 20.13 -2.42 -12.69
N THR A 429 20.43 -1.52 -13.63
CA THR A 429 20.61 -0.08 -13.37
C THR A 429 19.93 0.74 -14.44
N VAL A 430 19.40 1.90 -14.06
CA VAL A 430 18.92 2.93 -14.99
C VAL A 430 19.78 4.20 -14.86
N PRO A 431 19.79 5.10 -15.86
CA PRO A 431 20.40 6.42 -15.70
C PRO A 431 19.85 7.13 -14.46
N ALA A 432 20.71 7.84 -13.73
CA ALA A 432 20.30 8.67 -12.60
C ALA A 432 19.24 9.70 -13.05
N PRO A 433 18.15 9.90 -12.30
CA PRO A 433 17.21 10.98 -12.60
C PRO A 433 17.90 12.34 -12.45
N ARG A 434 17.44 13.32 -13.22
CA ARG A 434 17.81 14.72 -12.99
C ARG A 434 17.12 15.19 -11.72
N LEU A 435 17.91 15.62 -10.73
CA LEU A 435 17.41 16.21 -9.49
C LEU A 435 17.38 17.74 -9.53
N SER A 436 17.96 18.32 -10.58
CA SER A 436 17.86 19.74 -10.93
C SER A 436 17.22 19.85 -12.30
N THR A 437 16.14 20.61 -12.39
CA THR A 437 15.52 20.96 -13.68
C THR A 437 15.37 22.48 -13.78
N PRO A 438 15.43 23.06 -14.99
CA PRO A 438 15.20 24.50 -15.15
C PRO A 438 13.84 24.96 -14.59
N ALA A 439 12.82 24.09 -14.69
CA ALA A 439 11.51 24.36 -14.13
C ALA A 439 11.52 24.35 -12.59
N GLY A 440 12.17 23.35 -11.99
CA GLY A 440 12.36 23.26 -10.54
C GLY A 440 13.19 24.42 -9.98
N GLU A 441 14.25 24.85 -10.68
CA GLU A 441 15.05 26.04 -10.33
C GLU A 441 14.21 27.31 -10.35
N TRP A 442 13.41 27.50 -11.39
CA TRP A 442 12.49 28.63 -11.49
C TRP A 442 11.46 28.63 -10.34
N LEU A 443 10.86 27.47 -10.05
CA LEU A 443 9.89 27.32 -8.96
C LEU A 443 10.50 27.54 -7.57
N ALA A 444 11.78 27.18 -7.39
CA ALA A 444 12.53 27.43 -6.17
C ALA A 444 12.81 28.92 -5.97
N ALA A 445 13.06 29.66 -7.06
CA ALA A 445 13.32 31.10 -7.05
C ALA A 445 12.05 31.97 -6.96
N ALA A 446 10.90 31.44 -7.37
CA ALA A 446 9.63 32.17 -7.33
C ALA A 446 9.27 32.60 -5.89
N GLU A 447 8.86 33.85 -5.68
CA GLU A 447 8.53 34.40 -4.36
C GLU A 447 7.17 33.91 -3.86
N GLY A 448 7.03 33.76 -2.54
CA GLY A 448 5.75 33.50 -1.86
C GLY A 448 5.28 32.03 -1.89
N PRO A 449 4.31 31.67 -1.02
CA PRO A 449 3.77 30.31 -0.94
C PRO A 449 2.89 29.98 -2.15
N GLY A 450 2.56 28.69 -2.29
CA GLY A 450 1.65 28.19 -3.32
C GLY A 450 2.00 26.76 -3.75
N ALA A 451 0.98 25.93 -3.91
CA ALA A 451 1.13 24.55 -4.37
C ALA A 451 1.36 24.48 -5.89
N VAL A 452 1.93 23.38 -6.35
CA VAL A 452 2.24 23.12 -7.76
C VAL A 452 1.45 21.90 -8.27
N LEU A 453 0.87 22.02 -9.47
CA LEU A 453 0.34 20.88 -10.22
C LEU A 453 1.27 20.59 -11.40
N TYR A 454 1.70 19.33 -11.54
CA TYR A 454 2.37 18.83 -12.74
C TYR A 454 1.37 18.06 -13.60
N LEU A 455 1.31 18.38 -14.89
CA LEU A 455 0.48 17.72 -15.88
C LEU A 455 1.29 16.74 -16.74
N PRO A 456 0.66 15.66 -17.26
CA PRO A 456 -0.64 15.14 -16.81
C PRO A 456 -0.55 14.63 -15.36
N LEU A 457 -1.65 14.77 -14.62
CA LEU A 457 -1.78 14.26 -13.26
C LEU A 457 -2.11 12.77 -13.33
N ASP A 458 -1.14 11.88 -13.10
CA ASP A 458 -1.36 10.44 -13.22
C ASP A 458 -2.12 9.87 -12.01
N ALA A 459 -2.79 8.73 -12.19
CA ALA A 459 -3.48 8.07 -11.07
C ALA A 459 -2.54 7.23 -10.19
N ASP A 460 -1.31 6.96 -10.62
CA ASP A 460 -0.42 5.95 -10.07
C ASP A 460 1.06 6.39 -10.21
N LEU A 461 1.95 5.48 -10.60
CA LEU A 461 3.40 5.63 -10.72
C LEU A 461 3.91 6.78 -11.60
N GLY A 462 3.08 7.33 -12.50
CA GLY A 462 3.46 8.40 -13.41
C GLY A 462 3.82 9.72 -12.71
N ASN A 463 3.41 9.91 -11.46
CA ASN A 463 3.69 11.12 -10.67
C ASN A 463 5.12 11.19 -10.10
N THR A 464 5.84 10.06 -10.07
CA THR A 464 7.13 9.98 -9.36
C THR A 464 8.24 10.90 -9.89
N PRO A 465 8.32 11.26 -11.18
CA PRO A 465 9.26 12.30 -11.63
C PRO A 465 8.96 13.69 -11.04
N ALA A 466 7.68 14.08 -10.98
CA ALA A 466 7.27 15.34 -10.36
C ALA A 466 7.55 15.37 -8.86
N MET A 467 7.43 14.21 -8.19
CA MET A 467 7.84 14.09 -6.79
C MET A 467 9.33 14.41 -6.62
N LEU A 468 10.21 13.85 -7.45
CA LEU A 468 11.65 14.15 -7.39
C LEU A 468 11.96 15.61 -7.66
N ASP A 469 11.32 16.23 -8.66
CA ASP A 469 11.47 17.67 -8.96
C ASP A 469 11.03 18.53 -7.75
N SER A 470 10.02 18.08 -7.01
CA SER A 470 9.56 18.79 -5.81
C SER A 470 10.55 18.84 -4.66
N LEU A 471 11.56 17.95 -4.63
CA LEU A 471 12.66 18.06 -3.67
C LEU A 471 13.48 19.33 -3.90
N GLN A 472 13.60 19.79 -5.15
CA GLN A 472 14.38 20.97 -5.48
C GLN A 472 13.72 22.25 -4.98
N HIS A 473 12.43 22.43 -5.26
CA HIS A 473 11.71 23.65 -4.94
C HIS A 473 10.99 23.62 -3.58
N GLY A 474 10.82 22.45 -2.95
CA GLY A 474 10.28 22.30 -1.59
C GLY A 474 8.80 22.70 -1.41
N ARG A 475 8.08 22.96 -2.50
CA ARG A 475 6.65 23.37 -2.47
C ARG A 475 5.74 22.13 -2.35
N PRO A 476 4.55 22.27 -1.75
CA PRO A 476 3.51 21.25 -1.85
C PRO A 476 3.12 21.00 -3.31
N ILE A 477 2.92 19.73 -3.67
CA ILE A 477 2.48 19.32 -4.99
C ILE A 477 1.16 18.53 -4.90
N VAL A 478 0.26 18.76 -5.85
CA VAL A 478 -0.99 18.00 -5.95
C VAL A 478 -0.70 16.54 -6.31
N ASN A 479 0.30 16.33 -7.16
CA ASN A 479 0.75 15.02 -7.60
C ASN A 479 1.18 14.13 -6.42
N GLY A 480 1.02 12.83 -6.57
CA GLY A 480 1.56 11.90 -5.60
C GLY A 480 1.47 10.44 -6.06
N TYR A 481 2.45 9.67 -5.60
CA TYR A 481 2.45 8.22 -5.68
C TYR A 481 2.93 7.67 -4.35
N SER A 482 2.24 6.67 -3.81
CA SER A 482 2.58 6.05 -2.53
C SER A 482 1.86 4.71 -2.41
N GLY A 483 2.12 3.96 -1.33
CA GLY A 483 1.43 2.71 -1.05
C GLY A 483 -0.08 2.91 -0.95
N GLN A 484 -0.51 4.02 -0.34
CA GLN A 484 -1.91 4.44 -0.20
C GLN A 484 -2.12 5.84 -0.80
N ARG A 485 -3.38 6.24 -1.00
CA ARG A 485 -3.75 7.56 -1.53
C ARG A 485 -4.97 8.12 -0.79
N PRO A 486 -5.11 9.45 -0.63
CA PRO A 486 -6.30 10.03 -0.03
C PRO A 486 -7.54 9.72 -0.87
N SER A 487 -8.70 9.65 -0.22
CA SER A 487 -9.98 9.34 -0.89
C SER A 487 -10.31 10.31 -2.03
N PHE A 488 -10.09 11.62 -1.84
CA PHE A 488 -10.39 12.67 -2.81
C PHE A 488 -9.46 12.67 -4.04
N TYR A 489 -8.28 12.06 -3.97
CA TYR A 489 -7.22 12.25 -4.96
C TYR A 489 -7.65 11.85 -6.38
N MET A 490 -8.44 10.77 -6.48
CA MET A 490 -8.92 10.31 -7.78
C MET A 490 -9.93 11.27 -8.43
N GLY A 491 -10.63 12.09 -7.66
CA GLY A 491 -11.46 13.17 -8.22
C GLY A 491 -10.64 14.30 -8.81
N LEU A 492 -9.51 14.61 -8.19
CA LEU A 492 -8.57 15.59 -8.71
C LEU A 492 -7.92 15.12 -10.01
N VAL A 493 -7.53 13.85 -10.10
CA VAL A 493 -7.01 13.25 -11.35
C VAL A 493 -8.00 13.43 -12.50
N ASP A 494 -9.28 13.13 -12.28
CA ASP A 494 -10.30 13.23 -13.34
C ASP A 494 -10.51 14.68 -13.80
N ARG A 495 -10.57 15.64 -12.86
CA ARG A 495 -10.82 17.07 -13.16
C ARG A 495 -9.60 17.80 -13.68
N LEU A 496 -8.46 17.71 -13.00
CA LEU A 496 -7.28 18.54 -13.28
C LEU A 496 -6.55 18.12 -14.57
N ASN A 497 -6.79 16.92 -15.10
CA ASN A 497 -6.31 16.57 -16.45
C ASN A 497 -7.07 17.28 -17.57
N THR A 498 -8.16 17.99 -17.27
CA THR A 498 -8.93 18.76 -18.27
C THR A 498 -8.48 20.22 -18.38
N VAL A 499 -7.41 20.64 -17.68
CA VAL A 499 -6.83 21.99 -17.80
C VAL A 499 -6.54 22.31 -19.28
N PRO A 500 -6.94 23.50 -19.79
CA PRO A 500 -7.43 24.68 -19.07
C PRO A 500 -8.98 24.83 -19.07
N SER A 501 -9.74 23.75 -18.87
CA SER A 501 -11.20 23.84 -18.71
C SER A 501 -11.60 24.74 -17.54
N ALA A 502 -12.78 25.37 -17.63
CA ALA A 502 -13.32 26.20 -16.54
C ALA A 502 -13.42 25.42 -15.22
N GLU A 503 -13.81 24.14 -15.27
CA GLU A 503 -13.92 23.27 -14.09
C GLU A 503 -12.57 23.11 -13.40
N ALA A 504 -11.52 22.80 -14.18
CA ALA A 504 -10.19 22.60 -13.65
C ALA A 504 -9.58 23.91 -13.11
N LEU A 505 -9.80 25.05 -13.78
CA LEU A 505 -9.31 26.36 -13.32
C LEU A 505 -9.90 26.76 -11.97
N TRP A 506 -11.20 26.56 -11.78
CA TRP A 506 -11.85 26.81 -10.49
C TRP A 506 -11.39 25.83 -9.42
N GLU A 507 -11.18 24.55 -9.75
CA GLU A 507 -10.62 23.57 -8.81
C GLU A 507 -9.19 23.96 -8.36
N LEU A 508 -8.34 24.43 -9.28
CA LEU A 508 -7.00 24.92 -8.98
C LEU A 508 -7.05 26.10 -8.00
N ARG A 509 -7.97 27.05 -8.24
CA ARG A 509 -8.19 28.20 -7.36
C ARG A 509 -8.64 27.76 -5.97
N ASP A 510 -9.66 26.91 -5.89
CA ASP A 510 -10.27 26.47 -4.64
C ASP A 510 -9.27 25.66 -3.78
N LEU A 511 -8.38 24.90 -4.41
CA LEU A 511 -7.30 24.20 -3.72
C LEU A 511 -6.15 25.12 -3.29
N GLY A 512 -6.01 26.31 -3.88
CA GLY A 512 -4.84 27.17 -3.66
C GLY A 512 -3.59 26.72 -4.43
N VAL A 513 -3.78 26.07 -5.59
CA VAL A 513 -2.70 25.79 -6.52
C VAL A 513 -2.30 27.08 -7.22
N ARG A 514 -1.02 27.43 -7.14
CA ARG A 514 -0.49 28.65 -7.74
C ARG A 514 0.19 28.39 -9.07
N PHE A 515 0.93 27.28 -9.20
CA PHE A 515 1.69 27.00 -10.40
C PHE A 515 1.20 25.71 -11.08
N VAL A 516 1.08 25.75 -12.41
CA VAL A 516 0.82 24.59 -13.25
C VAL A 516 2.00 24.38 -14.17
N VAL A 517 2.62 23.21 -14.09
CA VAL A 517 3.73 22.80 -14.96
C VAL A 517 3.20 21.79 -15.97
N SER A 518 3.32 22.13 -17.25
CA SER A 518 2.89 21.27 -18.36
C SER A 518 4.08 20.90 -19.25
N PRO A 519 4.16 19.68 -19.83
CA PRO A 519 5.28 19.28 -20.68
C PRO A 519 5.33 20.04 -22.01
N ALA A 520 4.21 20.62 -22.42
CA ALA A 520 4.07 21.44 -23.62
C ALA A 520 3.08 22.59 -23.37
N ALA A 521 2.95 23.50 -24.33
CA ALA A 521 1.91 24.53 -24.26
C ALA A 521 0.53 23.89 -24.10
N LEU A 522 -0.29 24.44 -23.20
CA LEU A 522 -1.64 23.94 -22.99
C LEU A 522 -2.50 24.18 -24.24
N PRO A 523 -3.40 23.23 -24.60
CA PRO A 523 -4.25 23.37 -25.78
C PRO A 523 -5.09 24.66 -25.70
N GLY A 524 -5.16 25.40 -26.81
CA GLY A 524 -5.92 26.65 -26.88
C GLY A 524 -5.21 27.88 -26.30
N MET A 525 -4.02 27.73 -25.71
CA MET A 525 -3.17 28.86 -25.33
C MET A 525 -2.14 29.13 -26.44
N SER A 526 -2.45 30.06 -27.36
CA SER A 526 -1.48 30.56 -28.35
C SER A 526 -0.62 31.69 -27.76
N GLU A 527 0.50 32.02 -28.41
CA GLU A 527 1.41 33.12 -28.04
C GLU A 527 0.73 34.50 -27.89
N ALA A 528 -0.54 34.63 -28.29
CA ALA A 528 -1.35 35.84 -28.18
C ALA A 528 -2.32 35.87 -26.99
N ALA A 529 -2.20 34.97 -25.99
CA ALA A 529 -2.98 35.03 -24.75
C ALA A 529 -2.46 36.12 -23.78
N LEU A 530 -2.38 37.37 -24.25
CA LEU A 530 -2.20 38.59 -23.45
C LEU A 530 -3.57 39.17 -23.05
N GLY A 531 -4.55 38.30 -22.78
CA GLY A 531 -5.86 38.67 -22.24
C GLY A 531 -5.96 38.28 -20.76
N PRO A 532 -7.03 38.68 -20.04
CA PRO A 532 -7.22 38.39 -18.63
C PRO A 532 -7.64 36.92 -18.41
N PHE A 533 -6.83 35.97 -18.84
CA PHE A 533 -7.05 34.54 -18.58
C PHE A 533 -6.41 34.13 -17.25
N PRO A 534 -7.03 33.24 -16.44
CA PRO A 534 -6.50 32.90 -15.12
C PRO A 534 -5.11 32.24 -15.12
N LEU A 535 -4.67 31.65 -16.23
CA LEU A 535 -3.35 31.04 -16.38
C LEU A 535 -2.43 31.95 -17.21
N VAL A 536 -1.38 32.47 -16.58
CA VAL A 536 -0.37 33.30 -17.23
C VAL A 536 0.93 32.51 -17.38
N GLU A 537 1.43 32.37 -18.61
CA GLU A 537 2.74 31.77 -18.86
C GLU A 537 3.84 32.64 -18.25
N ARG A 538 4.66 32.05 -17.38
CA ARG A 538 5.78 32.75 -16.71
C ARG A 538 7.15 32.33 -17.22
N ALA A 539 7.27 31.07 -17.64
CA ALA A 539 8.52 30.53 -18.13
C ALA A 539 8.26 29.34 -19.06
N ARG A 540 9.17 29.18 -20.04
CA ARG A 540 9.16 28.09 -21.00
C ARG A 540 10.55 27.51 -21.12
N PHE A 541 10.65 26.19 -20.96
CA PHE A 541 11.87 25.41 -21.05
C PHE A 541 11.66 24.21 -21.98
N ALA A 542 12.75 23.53 -22.33
CA ALA A 542 12.64 22.28 -23.07
C ALA A 542 11.91 21.22 -22.23
N GLY A 543 10.69 20.86 -22.63
CA GLY A 543 9.86 19.84 -21.97
C GLY A 543 9.11 20.32 -20.72
N ALA A 544 9.04 21.64 -20.47
CA ALA A 544 8.26 22.21 -19.38
C ALA A 544 7.82 23.65 -19.69
N VAL A 545 6.56 23.96 -19.43
CA VAL A 545 5.99 25.31 -19.45
C VAL A 545 5.35 25.57 -18.11
N ILE A 546 5.67 26.70 -17.49
CA ILE A 546 5.16 27.09 -16.18
C ILE A 546 4.12 28.17 -16.37
N TYR A 547 2.92 27.90 -15.87
CA TYR A 547 1.83 28.84 -15.76
C TYR A 547 1.61 29.21 -14.30
N GLU A 548 1.36 30.48 -14.03
CA GLU A 548 0.93 30.98 -12.72
C GLU A 548 -0.57 31.30 -12.77
N MET A 549 -1.29 30.90 -11.71
CA MET A 549 -2.68 31.23 -11.49
C MET A 549 -2.81 32.68 -11.00
N THR A 550 -3.44 33.53 -11.80
CA THR A 550 -3.73 34.93 -11.46
C THR A 550 -5.19 35.25 -11.77
N TRP A 551 -6.00 35.48 -10.74
CA TRP A 551 -7.41 35.84 -10.91
C TRP A 551 -7.59 37.36 -10.84
N SER A 552 -8.14 37.93 -11.91
CA SER A 552 -8.71 39.28 -11.95
C SER A 552 -10.23 39.21 -12.08
N GLU A 553 -10.94 40.30 -11.82
CA GLU A 553 -12.40 40.37 -12.04
C GLU A 553 -12.77 40.04 -13.50
N GLU A 554 -11.96 40.49 -14.46
CA GLU A 554 -12.12 40.17 -15.87
C GLU A 554 -11.92 38.67 -16.16
N ALA A 555 -10.98 38.02 -15.47
CA ALA A 555 -10.74 36.58 -15.62
C ALA A 555 -11.89 35.73 -15.07
N GLU A 556 -12.52 36.18 -13.98
CA GLU A 556 -13.74 35.56 -13.46
C GLU A 556 -14.91 35.70 -14.42
N ALA A 557 -15.06 36.87 -15.06
CA ALA A 557 -16.10 37.09 -16.06
C ALA A 557 -15.90 36.24 -17.33
N LEU A 558 -14.65 36.02 -17.75
CA LEU A 558 -14.31 35.20 -18.92
C LEU A 558 -14.47 33.70 -18.68
N VAL A 559 -14.22 33.24 -17.46
CA VAL A 559 -14.30 31.82 -17.08
C VAL A 559 -15.40 31.67 -16.03
N PRO A 560 -16.69 31.76 -16.44
CA PRO A 560 -17.78 31.65 -15.50
C PRO A 560 -17.71 30.29 -14.80
N ARG A 561 -18.04 30.28 -13.52
CA ARG A 561 -17.97 29.06 -12.72
C ARG A 561 -18.94 28.02 -13.30
N PRO A 562 -18.45 26.83 -13.69
CA PRO A 562 -19.31 25.78 -14.20
C PRO A 562 -20.10 25.23 -13.02
N ASP A 563 -21.37 25.57 -12.97
CA ASP A 563 -22.36 24.98 -12.08
C ASP A 563 -23.35 24.17 -12.92
N PRO A 564 -23.72 22.96 -12.50
CA PRO A 564 -24.75 22.20 -13.19
C PRO A 564 -26.07 22.97 -13.15
N PRO A 565 -26.94 22.81 -14.17
CA PRO A 565 -28.24 23.45 -14.16
C PRO A 565 -28.99 23.06 -12.88
N PRO A 566 -29.75 24.00 -12.27
CA PRO A 566 -30.47 23.72 -11.04
C PRO A 566 -31.43 22.55 -11.31
N PRO A 567 -31.33 21.45 -10.54
CA PRO A 567 -32.18 20.31 -10.75
C PRO A 567 -33.63 20.64 -10.37
N MET A 568 -34.56 19.81 -10.84
CA MET A 568 -35.99 19.98 -10.57
C MET A 568 -36.24 20.01 -9.05
N PRO A 569 -37.14 20.85 -8.53
CA PRO A 569 -37.52 20.79 -7.13
C PRO A 569 -37.98 19.38 -6.73
N PRO A 570 -37.69 18.92 -5.50
CA PRO A 570 -38.15 17.62 -5.04
C PRO A 570 -39.67 17.54 -5.04
N GLY A 571 -40.21 16.39 -5.44
CA GLY A 571 -41.64 16.09 -5.34
C GLY A 571 -42.04 15.61 -3.94
N ALA A 572 -43.24 15.04 -3.83
CA ALA A 572 -43.71 14.43 -2.58
C ALA A 572 -42.84 13.21 -2.22
N MET A 573 -42.58 13.04 -0.93
CA MET A 573 -41.87 11.87 -0.44
C MET A 573 -42.69 10.59 -0.66
N PRO A 574 -42.05 9.46 -1.02
CA PRO A 574 -42.74 8.21 -1.34
C PRO A 574 -43.30 7.47 -0.10
N PHE A 575 -43.04 7.96 1.10
CA PHE A 575 -43.51 7.43 2.39
C PHE A 575 -43.81 8.58 3.36
N VAL A 576 -44.55 8.32 4.45
CA VAL A 576 -45.05 9.36 5.36
C VAL A 576 -44.11 9.56 6.55
N THR A 577 -43.79 8.48 7.26
CA THR A 577 -43.00 8.50 8.50
C THR A 577 -41.74 7.66 8.39
N ARG A 578 -41.85 6.42 7.90
CA ARG A 578 -40.69 5.54 7.73
C ARG A 578 -40.90 4.48 6.66
N GLU A 579 -39.81 3.99 6.10
CA GLU A 579 -39.76 2.81 5.25
C GLU A 579 -38.55 1.92 5.60
N ARG A 580 -38.72 0.62 5.39
CA ARG A 580 -37.68 -0.39 5.53
C ARG A 580 -37.80 -1.39 4.38
N ALA A 581 -36.77 -1.48 3.56
CA ALA A 581 -36.65 -2.42 2.45
C ALA A 581 -35.47 -3.37 2.70
N VAL A 582 -35.72 -4.68 2.77
CA VAL A 582 -34.69 -5.70 2.95
C VAL A 582 -34.45 -6.41 1.62
N TYR A 583 -33.19 -6.55 1.22
CA TYR A 583 -32.77 -7.14 -0.04
C TYR A 583 -31.87 -8.34 0.19
N ARG A 584 -32.12 -9.43 -0.55
CA ARG A 584 -31.15 -10.52 -0.68
C ARG A 584 -30.13 -10.17 -1.73
N VAL A 585 -28.86 -10.17 -1.34
CA VAL A 585 -27.72 -9.89 -2.23
C VAL A 585 -27.21 -11.19 -2.81
N MET A 586 -27.22 -11.32 -4.12
CA MET A 586 -26.72 -12.48 -4.87
C MET A 586 -25.50 -12.06 -5.70
N TRP A 587 -24.42 -12.83 -5.61
CA TRP A 587 -23.26 -12.68 -6.48
C TRP A 587 -23.50 -13.43 -7.79
N LEU A 588 -23.38 -12.71 -8.90
CA LEU A 588 -23.42 -13.27 -10.24
C LEU A 588 -22.00 -13.71 -10.63
N SER A 589 -21.75 -15.03 -10.54
CA SER A 589 -20.58 -15.67 -11.15
C SER A 589 -20.94 -16.11 -12.57
N GLY A 590 -19.99 -16.63 -13.37
CA GLY A 590 -20.29 -17.17 -14.71
C GLY A 590 -21.33 -18.32 -14.76
N SER A 591 -21.82 -18.78 -13.60
CA SER A 591 -22.96 -19.67 -13.45
C SER A 591 -24.30 -18.92 -13.51
N ALA A 592 -25.28 -19.46 -14.25
CA ALA A 592 -26.64 -18.89 -14.36
C ALA A 592 -27.45 -18.85 -13.04
N LEU A 593 -26.99 -19.57 -12.01
CA LEU A 593 -27.54 -19.57 -10.67
C LEU A 593 -26.59 -18.72 -9.79
N GLY A 594 -27.00 -17.50 -9.44
CA GLY A 594 -26.22 -16.63 -8.55
C GLY A 594 -26.01 -17.27 -7.17
N VAL A 595 -24.96 -16.87 -6.46
CA VAL A 595 -24.62 -17.40 -5.12
C VAL A 595 -25.00 -16.39 -4.04
N PRO A 596 -25.66 -16.76 -2.93
CA PRO A 596 -26.00 -15.83 -1.85
C PRO A 596 -24.76 -15.13 -1.27
N ALA A 597 -24.70 -13.80 -1.38
CA ALA A 597 -23.59 -12.98 -0.92
C ALA A 597 -23.88 -12.31 0.43
N GLY A 598 -25.15 -12.00 0.72
CA GLY A 598 -25.53 -11.33 1.95
C GLY A 598 -26.93 -10.73 1.92
N GLU A 599 -27.15 -9.77 2.80
CA GLU A 599 -28.36 -8.98 2.92
C GLU A 599 -28.00 -7.49 2.89
N ALA A 600 -28.87 -6.69 2.27
CA ALA A 600 -28.80 -5.24 2.31
C ALA A 600 -30.13 -4.72 2.86
N THR A 601 -30.11 -3.88 3.88
CA THR A 601 -31.30 -3.21 4.42
C THR A 601 -31.20 -1.73 4.12
N LEU A 602 -32.21 -1.19 3.43
CA LEU A 602 -32.39 0.24 3.25
C LEU A 602 -33.48 0.73 4.20
N THR A 603 -33.21 1.76 4.97
CA THR A 603 -34.19 2.43 5.83
C THR A 603 -34.20 3.91 5.53
N ALA A 604 -35.39 4.53 5.57
CA ALA A 604 -35.50 5.97 5.60
C ALA A 604 -36.61 6.36 6.57
N GLU A 605 -36.36 7.36 7.41
CA GLU A 605 -37.31 7.80 8.44
C GLU A 605 -37.32 9.32 8.60
N ARG A 606 -38.48 9.85 8.99
CA ARG A 606 -38.67 11.25 9.34
C ARG A 606 -38.15 11.47 10.76
N LEU A 607 -37.29 12.47 10.93
CA LEU A 607 -36.79 12.83 12.24
C LEU A 607 -37.80 13.72 12.99
N PRO A 608 -37.92 13.60 14.32
CA PRO A 608 -38.73 14.52 15.13
C PRO A 608 -38.22 15.96 14.95
N GLU A 609 -39.14 16.94 14.96
CA GLU A 609 -38.74 18.36 14.90
C GLU A 609 -37.92 18.74 16.15
N GLY A 610 -36.60 18.71 16.00
CA GLY A 610 -35.66 18.77 17.12
C GLY A 610 -34.27 19.24 16.70
N GLY A 611 -34.18 20.46 16.16
CA GLY A 611 -33.00 21.33 16.26
C GLY A 611 -31.76 20.99 15.40
N ALA A 612 -31.84 21.21 14.07
CA ALA A 612 -30.71 21.53 13.16
C ALA A 612 -31.16 21.69 11.68
N GLY A 613 -32.46 21.67 11.38
CA GLY A 613 -32.99 21.62 10.01
C GLY A 613 -33.07 20.22 9.40
N GLU A 614 -32.63 19.19 10.14
CA GLU A 614 -32.76 17.78 9.77
C GLU A 614 -34.24 17.37 9.65
N ALA A 615 -34.62 16.78 8.52
CA ALA A 615 -35.97 16.31 8.27
C ALA A 615 -36.02 14.78 8.09
N TRP A 616 -34.98 14.19 7.50
CA TRP A 616 -34.94 12.76 7.19
C TRP A 616 -33.59 12.15 7.54
N GLN A 617 -33.61 10.88 7.96
CA GLN A 617 -32.43 10.03 8.05
C GLN A 617 -32.60 8.85 7.08
N ALA A 618 -31.63 8.63 6.22
CA ALA A 618 -31.55 7.47 5.34
C ALA A 618 -30.35 6.61 5.74
N ALA A 619 -30.51 5.30 5.74
CA ALA A 619 -29.41 4.38 6.01
C ALA A 619 -29.45 3.16 5.09
N VAL A 620 -28.25 2.65 4.79
CA VAL A 620 -28.06 1.35 4.15
C VAL A 620 -27.13 0.53 5.02
N GLU A 621 -27.61 -0.64 5.42
CA GLU A 621 -26.85 -1.63 6.18
C GLU A 621 -26.59 -2.86 5.30
N LEU A 622 -25.32 -3.20 5.11
CA LEU A 622 -24.86 -4.33 4.33
C LEU A 622 -24.29 -5.39 5.25
N ARG A 623 -24.79 -6.62 5.16
CA ARG A 623 -24.31 -7.76 5.94
C ARG A 623 -23.95 -8.92 5.03
N THR A 624 -22.73 -9.42 5.16
CA THR A 624 -22.32 -10.65 4.45
C THR A 624 -23.09 -11.87 4.94
N ALA A 625 -23.42 -12.80 4.03
CA ALA A 625 -24.09 -14.05 4.39
C ALA A 625 -23.25 -14.88 5.37
N GLY A 626 -23.88 -15.71 6.21
CA GLY A 626 -23.18 -16.43 7.28
C GLY A 626 -22.03 -17.35 6.82
N TRP A 627 -22.12 -17.93 5.61
CA TRP A 627 -21.02 -18.71 5.04
C TRP A 627 -19.92 -17.81 4.45
N VAL A 628 -20.28 -16.61 3.95
CA VAL A 628 -19.34 -15.60 3.46
C VAL A 628 -18.57 -14.95 4.61
N SER A 629 -19.24 -14.63 5.72
CA SER A 629 -18.62 -14.00 6.90
C SER A 629 -17.51 -14.85 7.53
N GLN A 630 -17.54 -16.17 7.33
CA GLN A 630 -16.44 -17.05 7.73
C GLN A 630 -15.11 -16.63 7.10
N PHE A 631 -15.13 -16.06 5.89
CA PHE A 631 -13.94 -15.72 5.13
C PHE A 631 -13.86 -14.27 4.63
N PHE A 632 -14.95 -13.51 4.71
CA PHE A 632 -15.05 -12.07 4.49
C PHE A 632 -16.26 -11.56 5.28
N GLU A 633 -16.02 -11.12 6.52
CA GLU A 633 -17.05 -10.52 7.37
C GLU A 633 -17.12 -9.03 7.04
N ALA A 634 -18.27 -8.58 6.56
CA ALA A 634 -18.58 -7.17 6.41
C ALA A 634 -19.96 -6.87 7.01
N HIS A 635 -19.98 -5.88 7.88
CA HIS A 635 -21.17 -5.25 8.44
C HIS A 635 -20.99 -3.75 8.26
N ASP A 636 -21.40 -3.25 7.10
CA ASP A 636 -21.16 -1.86 6.74
C ASP A 636 -22.46 -1.10 6.86
N ARG A 637 -22.42 0.04 7.52
CA ARG A 637 -23.57 0.91 7.71
C ARG A 637 -23.23 2.29 7.19
N LEU A 638 -24.01 2.74 6.22
CA LEU A 638 -23.92 4.06 5.59
C LEU A 638 -25.16 4.83 6.02
N GLU A 639 -25.00 6.04 6.54
CA GLU A 639 -26.10 6.86 7.07
C GLU A 639 -26.00 8.27 6.54
N THR A 640 -27.14 8.90 6.30
CA THR A 640 -27.22 10.25 5.78
C THR A 640 -28.37 11.00 6.43
N TRP A 641 -28.06 12.17 6.99
CA TRP A 641 -29.01 13.12 7.54
C TRP A 641 -29.30 14.17 6.48
N ILE A 642 -30.58 14.47 6.26
CA ILE A 642 -31.06 15.21 5.09
C ILE A 642 -32.01 16.31 5.54
N TYR A 643 -31.86 17.49 4.93
CA TYR A 643 -32.82 18.58 5.04
C TYR A 643 -34.17 18.24 4.37
N ALA A 644 -35.22 19.02 4.66
CA ALA A 644 -36.50 18.90 3.96
C ALA A 644 -36.39 19.11 2.44
N SER A 645 -35.38 19.86 1.99
CA SER A 645 -35.04 20.07 0.58
C SER A 645 -34.40 18.86 -0.11
N LEU A 646 -34.25 17.73 0.60
CA LEU A 646 -33.54 16.54 0.15
C LEU A 646 -32.06 16.76 -0.18
N LEU A 647 -31.43 17.72 0.49
CA LEU A 647 -29.99 17.97 0.45
C LEU A 647 -29.32 17.34 1.69
N PRO A 648 -28.13 16.73 1.55
CA PRO A 648 -27.46 16.08 2.66
C PRO A 648 -26.87 17.13 3.60
N LEU A 649 -27.05 16.96 4.90
CA LEU A 649 -26.36 17.72 5.94
C LEU A 649 -25.05 17.01 6.33
N ARG A 650 -25.14 15.70 6.52
CA ARG A 650 -24.05 14.85 6.98
C ARG A 650 -24.23 13.44 6.45
N HIS A 651 -23.13 12.82 6.04
CA HIS A 651 -23.06 11.42 5.66
C HIS A 651 -22.04 10.70 6.56
N GLU A 652 -22.40 9.57 7.13
CA GLU A 652 -21.52 8.74 7.97
C GLU A 652 -21.35 7.36 7.37
N GLN A 653 -20.10 6.88 7.41
CA GLN A 653 -19.71 5.56 6.94
C GLN A 653 -19.11 4.80 8.11
N HIS A 654 -19.79 3.74 8.53
CA HIS A 654 -19.37 2.81 9.57
C HIS A 654 -19.07 1.47 8.92
N LEU A 655 -17.84 1.32 8.41
CA LEU A 655 -17.40 0.07 7.80
C LEU A 655 -16.87 -0.84 8.90
N ARG A 656 -17.40 -2.06 8.98
CA ARG A 656 -16.95 -3.10 9.92
C ARG A 656 -16.61 -4.35 9.13
N GLU A 657 -15.44 -4.33 8.53
CA GLU A 657 -14.94 -5.40 7.67
C GLU A 657 -13.90 -6.24 8.44
N GLY A 658 -14.39 -7.14 9.28
CA GLY A 658 -13.56 -7.90 10.23
C GLY A 658 -12.89 -6.98 11.26
N ARG A 659 -11.57 -6.78 11.15
CA ARG A 659 -10.81 -5.85 12.02
C ARG A 659 -10.60 -4.47 11.39
N ARG A 660 -10.96 -4.29 10.12
CA ARG A 660 -10.97 -2.97 9.51
C ARG A 660 -12.21 -2.26 10.02
N VAL A 661 -11.99 -1.25 10.84
CA VAL A 661 -13.02 -0.36 11.35
C VAL A 661 -12.76 1.01 10.75
N VAL A 662 -13.68 1.48 9.93
CA VAL A 662 -13.64 2.84 9.39
C VAL A 662 -14.87 3.55 9.88
N ASP A 663 -14.66 4.66 10.56
CA ASP A 663 -15.69 5.63 10.88
C ASP A 663 -15.32 6.93 10.19
N ARG A 664 -16.13 7.33 9.22
CA ARG A 664 -15.88 8.53 8.43
C ARG A 664 -17.14 9.34 8.32
N THR A 665 -17.01 10.63 8.59
CA THR A 665 -18.11 11.59 8.47
C THR A 665 -17.80 12.58 7.38
N THR A 666 -18.68 12.71 6.38
CA THR A 666 -18.68 13.82 5.43
C THR A 666 -19.69 14.85 5.90
N ARG A 667 -19.27 16.10 6.07
CA ARG A 667 -20.15 17.22 6.43
C ARG A 667 -20.33 18.14 5.23
N PHE A 668 -21.56 18.59 5.01
CA PHE A 668 -21.94 19.44 3.89
C PHE A 668 -22.37 20.80 4.40
N ASP A 669 -21.79 21.85 3.85
CA ASP A 669 -22.19 23.24 4.09
C ASP A 669 -22.69 23.82 2.77
N HIS A 670 -24.00 23.75 2.57
CA HIS A 670 -24.66 24.25 1.36
C HIS A 670 -24.65 25.77 1.27
N ALA A 671 -24.55 26.48 2.40
CA ALA A 671 -24.49 27.93 2.42
C ALA A 671 -23.11 28.43 1.99
N ALA A 672 -22.05 27.78 2.47
CA ALA A 672 -20.68 28.05 2.04
C ALA A 672 -20.33 27.41 0.69
N GLY A 673 -21.15 26.48 0.18
CA GLY A 673 -20.86 25.73 -1.05
C GLY A 673 -19.65 24.81 -0.88
N THR A 674 -19.49 24.19 0.29
CA THR A 674 -18.34 23.32 0.61
C THR A 674 -18.74 22.02 1.28
N PHE A 675 -17.85 21.04 1.25
CA PHE A 675 -17.95 19.81 2.04
C PHE A 675 -16.59 19.43 2.61
N ARG A 676 -16.59 18.64 3.69
CA ARG A 676 -15.37 18.13 4.31
C ARG A 676 -15.52 16.66 4.65
N ILE A 677 -14.54 15.84 4.27
CA ILE A 677 -14.49 14.41 4.61
C ILE A 677 -13.58 14.24 5.81
N ALA A 678 -14.12 13.73 6.91
CA ALA A 678 -13.44 13.61 8.20
C ALA A 678 -12.75 14.94 8.59
N ASP A 679 -11.47 14.86 8.95
CA ASP A 679 -10.60 16.01 9.24
C ASP A 679 -9.77 16.43 8.01
N GLY A 680 -10.19 16.04 6.81
CA GLY A 680 -9.53 16.41 5.55
C GLY A 680 -9.76 17.86 5.16
N PRO A 681 -9.26 18.27 3.98
CA PRO A 681 -9.45 19.62 3.47
C PRO A 681 -10.92 19.92 3.20
N THR A 682 -11.28 21.20 3.29
CA THR A 682 -12.55 21.71 2.79
C THR A 682 -12.49 21.73 1.26
N LEU A 683 -13.46 21.08 0.61
CA LEU A 683 -13.56 20.97 -0.84
C LEU A 683 -14.87 21.61 -1.32
N ARG A 684 -14.94 21.99 -2.59
CA ARG A 684 -16.12 22.62 -3.18
C ARG A 684 -17.29 21.65 -3.30
N LEU A 685 -18.48 22.08 -2.86
CA LEU A 685 -19.75 21.41 -3.09
C LEU A 685 -20.50 22.15 -4.21
N PRO A 686 -20.85 21.49 -5.34
CA PRO A 686 -21.69 22.12 -6.34
C PRO A 686 -23.07 22.49 -5.78
N PRO A 687 -23.74 23.53 -6.32
CA PRO A 687 -25.09 23.87 -5.94
C PRO A 687 -26.03 22.65 -6.04
N GLN A 688 -26.80 22.42 -4.98
CA GLN A 688 -27.69 21.26 -4.87
C GLN A 688 -27.00 19.88 -5.00
N GLY A 689 -25.71 19.80 -4.67
CA GLY A 689 -24.95 18.55 -4.59
C GLY A 689 -25.53 17.60 -3.54
N ARG A 690 -25.69 16.33 -3.90
CA ARG A 690 -26.22 15.28 -3.00
C ARG A 690 -25.21 14.16 -2.79
N ASP A 691 -25.23 13.47 -1.65
CA ASP A 691 -24.57 12.16 -1.54
C ASP A 691 -25.42 11.06 -2.22
N GLY A 692 -24.90 9.84 -2.33
CA GLY A 692 -25.62 8.75 -3.00
C GLY A 692 -26.99 8.40 -2.40
N LEU A 693 -27.16 8.48 -1.07
CA LEU A 693 -28.42 8.13 -0.39
C LEU A 693 -29.46 9.24 -0.56
N SER A 694 -29.05 10.49 -0.36
CA SER A 694 -29.86 11.68 -0.61
C SER A 694 -30.25 11.79 -2.08
N ALA A 695 -29.32 11.48 -3.00
CA ALA A 695 -29.58 11.41 -4.45
C ALA A 695 -30.62 10.35 -4.79
N PHE A 696 -30.54 9.17 -4.17
CA PHE A 696 -31.48 8.09 -4.37
C PHE A 696 -32.90 8.46 -3.88
N LEU A 697 -33.03 9.06 -2.70
CA LEU A 697 -34.33 9.53 -2.20
C LEU A 697 -34.91 10.65 -3.07
N TYR A 698 -34.07 11.63 -3.44
CA TYR A 698 -34.47 12.70 -4.36
C TYR A 698 -34.98 12.14 -5.69
N ALA A 699 -34.27 11.19 -6.29
CA ALA A 699 -34.67 10.55 -7.55
C ALA A 699 -36.05 9.90 -7.47
N ARG A 700 -36.43 9.32 -6.32
CA ARG A 700 -37.75 8.70 -6.12
C ARG A 700 -38.91 9.70 -6.03
N THR A 701 -38.62 10.97 -5.72
CA THR A 701 -39.64 12.03 -5.72
C THR A 701 -39.95 12.59 -7.12
N LEU A 702 -39.17 12.20 -8.12
CA LEU A 702 -39.32 12.68 -9.48
C LEU A 702 -40.43 11.91 -10.23
N PRO A 703 -41.00 12.49 -11.31
CA PRO A 703 -42.07 11.85 -12.07
C PRO A 703 -41.71 10.46 -12.61
N LEU A 704 -40.46 10.28 -13.07
CA LEU A 704 -39.91 9.05 -13.64
C LEU A 704 -40.82 8.37 -14.69
N ALA A 705 -41.56 9.16 -15.46
CA ALA A 705 -42.38 8.64 -16.57
C ALA A 705 -41.49 8.17 -17.74
N PRO A 706 -41.97 7.29 -18.65
CA PRO A 706 -41.21 6.90 -19.83
C PRO A 706 -40.66 8.11 -20.60
N ARG A 707 -39.37 8.08 -20.96
CA ARG A 707 -38.61 9.18 -21.60
C ARG A 707 -38.26 10.36 -20.68
N PHE A 708 -38.58 10.31 -19.39
CA PHE A 708 -38.11 11.30 -18.42
C PHE A 708 -36.58 11.28 -18.33
N LYS A 709 -35.99 12.47 -18.35
CA LYS A 709 -34.55 12.69 -18.19
C LYS A 709 -34.30 13.91 -17.30
N THR A 710 -33.35 13.77 -16.37
CA THR A 710 -32.84 14.90 -15.58
C THR A 710 -31.36 14.68 -15.27
N ALA A 711 -30.67 15.73 -14.86
CA ALA A 711 -29.29 15.64 -14.41
C ALA A 711 -29.11 16.43 -13.11
N PHE A 712 -28.31 15.90 -12.19
CA PHE A 712 -28.00 16.57 -10.93
C PHE A 712 -26.62 16.15 -10.38
N PRO A 713 -25.96 17.01 -9.61
CA PRO A 713 -24.66 16.70 -9.02
C PRO A 713 -24.78 15.69 -7.88
N VAL A 714 -23.92 14.67 -7.89
CA VAL A 714 -23.76 13.68 -6.82
C VAL A 714 -22.30 13.60 -6.38
N LEU A 715 -22.07 13.62 -5.08
CA LEU A 715 -20.77 13.48 -4.45
C LEU A 715 -20.63 12.05 -3.89
N GLU A 716 -19.57 11.35 -4.32
CA GLU A 716 -19.21 10.05 -3.76
C GLU A 716 -17.69 9.91 -3.61
N GLY A 717 -17.24 9.55 -2.40
CA GLY A 717 -15.82 9.33 -2.12
C GLY A 717 -14.89 10.52 -2.41
N GLY A 718 -15.40 11.76 -2.28
CA GLY A 718 -14.65 12.98 -2.62
C GLY A 718 -14.61 13.31 -4.12
N ARG A 719 -15.31 12.52 -4.95
CA ARG A 719 -15.52 12.79 -6.37
C ARG A 719 -16.89 13.38 -6.59
N THR A 720 -16.97 14.34 -7.51
CA THR A 720 -18.21 14.97 -7.94
C THR A 720 -18.56 14.42 -9.31
N TYR A 721 -19.78 13.93 -9.46
CA TYR A 721 -20.33 13.41 -10.70
C TYR A 721 -21.57 14.21 -11.09
N THR A 722 -21.81 14.33 -12.39
CA THR A 722 -23.16 14.70 -12.86
C THR A 722 -23.89 13.40 -13.17
N VAL A 723 -24.93 13.09 -12.39
CA VAL A 723 -25.76 11.90 -12.62
C VAL A 723 -26.89 12.27 -13.56
N SER A 724 -26.84 11.75 -14.78
CA SER A 724 -27.95 11.78 -15.73
C SER A 724 -28.88 10.62 -15.45
N LEU A 725 -30.08 10.90 -14.95
CA LEU A 725 -31.10 9.91 -14.65
C LEU A 725 -32.07 9.79 -15.83
N ALA A 726 -32.25 8.59 -16.36
CA ALA A 726 -33.22 8.30 -17.42
C ALA A 726 -34.16 7.15 -17.04
N ALA A 727 -35.46 7.36 -17.26
CA ALA A 727 -36.47 6.31 -17.19
C ALA A 727 -36.66 5.70 -18.59
N GLU A 728 -36.16 4.49 -18.79
CA GLU A 728 -36.09 3.85 -20.12
C GLU A 728 -37.41 3.19 -20.53
N GLY A 729 -38.18 2.68 -19.56
CA GLY A 729 -39.46 2.02 -19.80
C GLY A 729 -39.84 1.07 -18.68
N THR A 730 -40.91 0.30 -18.88
CA THR A 730 -41.38 -0.72 -17.94
C THR A 730 -40.95 -2.11 -18.42
N GLU A 731 -40.40 -2.91 -17.51
CA GLU A 731 -40.01 -4.30 -17.74
C GLU A 731 -40.67 -5.21 -16.70
N ARG A 732 -40.98 -6.45 -17.10
CA ARG A 732 -41.63 -7.41 -16.20
C ARG A 732 -40.59 -8.29 -15.51
N ILE A 733 -40.50 -8.20 -14.19
CA ILE A 733 -39.49 -8.86 -13.36
C ILE A 733 -40.09 -10.05 -12.61
N GLY A 734 -39.54 -11.24 -12.82
CA GLY A 734 -39.98 -12.49 -12.17
C GLY A 734 -40.19 -13.64 -13.17
N LYS A 735 -40.82 -14.74 -12.74
CA LYS A 735 -41.20 -15.88 -13.59
C LYS A 735 -42.66 -16.24 -13.34
N GLY A 736 -43.40 -16.57 -14.40
CA GLY A 736 -44.78 -17.05 -14.28
C GLY A 736 -45.76 -15.99 -13.77
N ALA A 737 -46.70 -16.40 -12.92
CA ALA A 737 -47.78 -15.54 -12.41
C ALA A 737 -47.29 -14.48 -11.41
N ASP A 738 -46.14 -14.68 -10.77
CA ASP A 738 -45.58 -13.79 -9.73
C ASP A 738 -44.75 -12.63 -10.32
N ALA A 739 -44.73 -12.48 -11.64
CA ALA A 739 -43.92 -11.47 -12.31
C ALA A 739 -44.58 -10.08 -12.23
N VAL A 740 -43.86 -9.11 -11.68
CA VAL A 740 -44.33 -7.74 -11.41
C VAL A 740 -43.77 -6.77 -12.44
N ASP A 741 -44.59 -5.82 -12.88
CA ASP A 741 -44.11 -4.73 -13.74
C ASP A 741 -43.25 -3.76 -12.93
N ALA A 742 -42.09 -3.39 -13.46
CA ALA A 742 -41.16 -2.48 -12.83
C ALA A 742 -40.62 -1.45 -13.82
N LEU A 743 -40.54 -0.19 -13.38
CA LEU A 743 -39.92 0.88 -14.14
C LEU A 743 -38.40 0.72 -14.10
N ARG A 744 -37.77 0.58 -15.26
CA ARG A 744 -36.32 0.51 -15.40
C ARG A 744 -35.72 1.92 -15.47
N VAL A 745 -34.89 2.23 -14.49
CA VAL A 745 -34.19 3.50 -14.35
C VAL A 745 -32.69 3.25 -14.34
N VAL A 746 -31.96 3.97 -15.20
CA VAL A 746 -30.51 3.81 -15.36
C VAL A 746 -29.82 5.15 -15.06
N PRO A 747 -29.21 5.32 -13.87
CA PRO A 747 -28.34 6.46 -13.62
C PRO A 747 -27.04 6.32 -14.41
N GLN A 748 -26.73 7.33 -15.21
CA GLN A 748 -25.46 7.44 -15.94
C GLN A 748 -24.58 8.50 -15.27
N PHE A 749 -23.40 8.09 -14.82
CA PHE A 749 -22.42 8.97 -14.19
C PHE A 749 -21.56 9.63 -15.28
N LEU A 750 -21.84 10.89 -15.56
CA LEU A 750 -21.08 11.72 -16.50
C LEU A 750 -19.93 12.41 -15.76
N GLY A 751 -18.74 12.46 -16.39
CA GLY A 751 -17.57 13.16 -15.84
C GLY A 751 -16.44 12.29 -15.26
N SER A 752 -16.49 10.95 -15.40
CA SER A 752 -15.34 10.11 -15.03
C SER A 752 -14.33 10.03 -16.18
N GLY A 753 -13.33 10.92 -16.19
CA GLY A 753 -12.21 10.90 -17.14
C GLY A 753 -11.20 9.76 -16.92
N GLY A 754 -11.43 8.89 -15.93
CA GLY A 754 -10.49 7.85 -15.52
C GLY A 754 -10.62 6.52 -16.26
N ARG A 755 -9.50 5.78 -16.35
CA ARG A 755 -9.38 4.39 -16.84
C ARG A 755 -10.14 3.32 -16.01
N GLN A 756 -10.83 3.70 -14.93
CA GLN A 756 -11.58 2.77 -14.09
C GLN A 756 -12.93 2.42 -14.72
N ARG A 757 -13.30 1.13 -14.67
CA ARG A 757 -14.59 0.64 -15.17
C ARG A 757 -15.71 1.36 -14.40
N ALA A 758 -16.53 2.14 -15.10
CA ALA A 758 -17.63 2.88 -14.51
C ALA A 758 -18.58 1.93 -13.76
N LEU A 759 -18.98 2.30 -12.54
CA LEU A 759 -20.03 1.64 -11.78
C LEU A 759 -21.30 1.63 -12.62
N LYS A 760 -21.84 0.45 -12.95
CA LYS A 760 -23.13 0.34 -13.65
C LYS A 760 -24.19 -0.05 -12.65
N ILE A 761 -25.20 0.79 -12.52
CA ILE A 761 -26.36 0.54 -11.68
C ILE A 761 -27.59 0.53 -12.59
N THR A 762 -28.42 -0.50 -12.46
CA THR A 762 -29.76 -0.55 -13.05
C THR A 762 -30.75 -0.74 -11.92
N LEU A 763 -31.68 0.19 -11.78
CA LEU A 763 -32.76 0.17 -10.79
C LEU A 763 -34.06 -0.26 -11.47
N PHE A 764 -34.78 -1.18 -10.85
CA PHE A 764 -36.14 -1.56 -11.24
C PHE A 764 -37.08 -1.15 -10.12
N LEU A 765 -37.83 -0.07 -10.32
CA LEU A 765 -38.68 0.55 -9.31
C LEU A 765 -40.15 0.14 -9.50
N SER A 766 -40.93 0.08 -8.42
CA SER A 766 -42.37 -0.12 -8.52
C SER A 766 -43.05 1.00 -9.32
N PRO A 767 -44.10 0.68 -10.09
CA PRO A 767 -44.79 1.66 -10.95
C PRO A 767 -45.72 2.58 -10.16
N ASP A 768 -45.96 2.31 -8.88
CA ASP A 768 -46.72 3.17 -7.99
C ASP A 768 -45.93 4.40 -7.52
N ALA A 769 -46.60 5.31 -6.80
CA ALA A 769 -46.00 6.53 -6.28
C ALA A 769 -44.86 6.29 -5.26
N ARG A 770 -44.76 5.07 -4.70
CA ARG A 770 -43.73 4.73 -3.71
C ARG A 770 -42.38 4.48 -4.36
N ARG A 771 -42.34 4.11 -5.65
CA ARG A 771 -41.08 3.89 -6.41
C ARG A 771 -40.10 2.97 -5.67
N VAL A 772 -40.60 1.92 -5.02
CA VAL A 772 -39.80 0.96 -4.24
C VAL A 772 -38.88 0.20 -5.18
N PRO A 773 -37.57 0.12 -4.94
CA PRO A 773 -36.69 -0.73 -5.74
C PRO A 773 -37.04 -2.19 -5.49
N ILE A 774 -37.54 -2.86 -6.52
CA ILE A 774 -37.88 -4.29 -6.50
C ILE A 774 -36.63 -5.12 -6.82
N LEU A 775 -35.79 -4.61 -7.74
CA LEU A 775 -34.55 -5.23 -8.15
C LEU A 775 -33.47 -4.16 -8.40
N ILE A 776 -32.25 -4.42 -7.94
CA ILE A 776 -31.07 -3.60 -8.24
C ILE A 776 -30.00 -4.50 -8.84
N LEU A 777 -29.50 -4.12 -10.01
CA LEU A 777 -28.34 -4.75 -10.63
C LEU A 777 -27.14 -3.80 -10.52
N LEU A 778 -26.04 -4.32 -9.99
CA LEU A 778 -24.83 -3.56 -9.71
C LEU A 778 -23.62 -4.26 -10.33
N ASP A 779 -22.88 -3.59 -11.21
CA ASP A 779 -21.56 -4.03 -11.67
C ASP A 779 -20.51 -3.05 -11.15
N ALA A 780 -19.73 -3.51 -10.17
CA ALA A 780 -18.73 -2.71 -9.45
C ALA A 780 -17.29 -3.01 -9.92
N GLY A 781 -17.12 -3.67 -11.08
CA GLY A 781 -15.81 -3.95 -11.68
C GLY A 781 -15.02 -5.10 -11.04
N PHE A 782 -15.20 -5.39 -9.74
CA PHE A 782 -14.69 -6.58 -9.06
C PHE A 782 -15.70 -7.74 -9.00
N GLY A 783 -16.97 -7.47 -9.31
CA GLY A 783 -18.05 -8.44 -9.33
C GLY A 783 -19.37 -7.80 -9.73
N SER A 784 -20.32 -8.63 -10.13
CA SER A 784 -21.68 -8.21 -10.45
C SER A 784 -22.65 -8.77 -9.40
N PHE A 785 -23.52 -7.93 -8.89
CA PHE A 785 -24.45 -8.24 -7.81
C PHE A 785 -25.89 -8.01 -8.27
N ARG A 786 -26.76 -8.88 -7.79
CA ARG A 786 -28.20 -8.81 -7.98
C ARG A 786 -28.86 -8.74 -6.62
N LEU A 787 -29.53 -7.63 -6.33
CA LEU A 787 -30.23 -7.39 -5.08
C LEU A 787 -31.72 -7.51 -5.34
N GLU A 788 -32.37 -8.50 -4.73
CA GLU A 788 -33.81 -8.75 -4.88
C GLU A 788 -34.53 -8.38 -3.60
N LEU A 789 -35.62 -7.60 -3.71
CA LEU A 789 -36.45 -7.22 -2.58
C LEU A 789 -37.05 -8.46 -1.91
N ALA A 790 -36.79 -8.61 -0.61
CA ALA A 790 -37.26 -9.72 0.20
C ALA A 790 -38.42 -9.33 1.11
N SER A 791 -38.38 -8.13 1.69
CA SER A 791 -39.49 -7.55 2.44
C SER A 791 -39.49 -6.02 2.33
N TYR A 792 -40.68 -5.43 2.44
CA TYR A 792 -40.88 -3.99 2.44
C TYR A 792 -41.95 -3.61 3.46
N GLU A 793 -41.61 -2.69 4.34
CA GLU A 793 -42.49 -2.11 5.35
C GLU A 793 -42.48 -0.59 5.18
N SER A 794 -43.64 0.05 5.31
CA SER A 794 -43.78 1.50 5.20
C SER A 794 -44.93 1.99 6.06
N GLU A 795 -44.73 3.11 6.73
CA GLU A 795 -45.71 3.82 7.55
C GLU A 795 -45.91 5.26 7.07
#